data_AF-A0A7W7YJ26-F1
#
_entry.id   AF-A0A7W7YJ26-F1
#
_cell.length_a   1.000
_cell.length_b   1.000
_cell.length_c   1.000
_cell.angle_alpha   90.00
_cell.angle_beta   90.00
_cell.angle_gamma   90.00
#
_symmetry.space_group_name_H-M   'P 1'
#
loop_
_entity.id
_entity.type
_entity.pdbx_description
1 polymer ?
#
loop_
_entity_poly.entity_id
_entity_poly.type
_entity_poly.pdbx_seq_one_letter_code
_entity_poly.pdbx_strand_id
1 'polypeptide(L)'
;MQSPLLHGLRAFICLACVCVFSSVFAANEAVWTPTNGTNWSTSPTEGANWVNATGSVTPYNISGGNLVLQFANSAGGISNNNFNAGYSLGSITFLAGAGAYTLTGNQVSWPTGSSPLAIIANNSSNDQRIDFDFALTASGNRSVNSSSRTLIFGGNATGAGTFYVTSGSVTFLGELSNTGGAYRTNGGTLKLLNSNNSFTAEARAAAGILSTNNIANTGVNSSIGKGSNIGLGQSYSNTVSLATLQLTNEVNSKTGVVGNAGSGITNRSINLSNGLSAVAGTSLAAHNIWGGGILENTVAGETATFNGRVTSSVGAARSSLWMLGAGNGVINGSLATGTVVTTPTIANSIKTEVVKAGTGTWSLNAPNVHAGVTTVYDGVLKIGNSTALGSGGFTTAGNNGGTVVSAGLTRTVTSDASSLPSVNAAAAGTLDLNGQTNINEVITLNGKGFADQGALVNNSSTPAVINNGIASITMTSSSGNSGAAVTVSIAGGGGSGAAAVGTLGLTAQSFTVTNGGSGYTTGTNGYSVLGISGGGGTGAYAKVVLTGGTVTGVEILNMGSGFSNTAFNVSIADAPGVTEVPATITTNTNNYAIEVAVNNPGSGYTTAPTVTVNGTGTNTAVANLSSINLATASRVGGSGDIIVNAVVSSSTATADLTKIGAGTLVLNGVNTYTSKTHVYGGTLQVGTAGSGSIGSGDVDLMTDGILAGSGTVGGYTLVNGGMIRPGDAAGAGTGFLTFTAAGGLRLQDDANPLTSNIGGLLTLNGATLNAILLSDDLSNGIQTVTTGLIGAHDQIRITNTLTVDLGMKFQVELASGYEPVAGDVFNLFDWGFSNFTGSTNENDFLILPTLTNGLWNTSQFFTDGIVYVMVPEPGRAFLLGLAMTAIVFRRRRSF
;
A
#
# COMPACT_ATOMS: atom_id res chain seq x y z
N MET A 1 40.68 -6.80 16.94
CA MET A 1 41.78 -6.57 15.97
C MET A 1 41.17 -6.24 14.62
N GLN A 2 40.92 -4.96 14.36
CA GLN A 2 40.34 -4.48 13.09
C GLN A 2 41.47 -4.06 12.16
N SER A 3 41.44 -4.52 10.91
CA SER A 3 42.51 -4.35 9.94
C SER A 3 42.56 -2.91 9.38
N PRO A 4 43.76 -2.34 9.19
CA PRO A 4 43.94 -0.97 8.69
C PRO A 4 43.65 -0.79 7.18
N LEU A 5 43.27 -1.87 6.47
CA LEU A 5 43.02 -1.86 5.02
C LEU A 5 41.71 -1.15 4.62
N LEU A 6 40.77 -0.94 5.54
CA LEU A 6 39.51 -0.24 5.25
C LEU A 6 39.65 1.30 5.26
N HIS A 7 40.66 1.83 5.95
CA HIS A 7 40.92 3.28 5.99
C HIS A 7 41.74 3.75 4.77
N GLY A 8 42.59 2.88 4.20
CA GLY A 8 43.35 3.17 2.99
C GLY A 8 42.48 3.31 1.73
N LEU A 9 41.41 2.52 1.63
CA LEU A 9 40.51 2.54 0.45
C LEU A 9 39.60 3.79 0.42
N ARG A 10 39.18 4.30 1.59
CA ARG A 10 38.42 5.57 1.69
C ARG A 10 39.28 6.79 1.41
N ALA A 11 40.55 6.77 1.83
CA ALA A 11 41.52 7.81 1.51
C ALA A 11 41.90 7.81 0.02
N PHE A 12 42.03 6.63 -0.62
CA PHE A 12 42.30 6.54 -2.06
C PHE A 12 41.11 6.95 -2.94
N ILE A 13 39.86 6.74 -2.49
CA ILE A 13 38.66 7.22 -3.22
C ILE A 13 38.47 8.74 -3.06
N CYS A 14 38.78 9.31 -1.89
CA CYS A 14 38.81 10.77 -1.72
C CYS A 14 39.98 11.41 -2.50
N LEU A 15 41.15 10.77 -2.54
CA LEU A 15 42.30 11.27 -3.29
C LEU A 15 42.09 11.12 -4.81
N ALA A 16 41.43 10.05 -5.27
CA ALA A 16 41.00 9.87 -6.66
C ALA A 16 39.96 10.92 -7.09
N CYS A 17 39.05 11.33 -6.21
CA CYS A 17 38.13 12.43 -6.50
C CYS A 17 38.81 13.80 -6.53
N VAL A 18 39.97 13.96 -5.89
CA VAL A 18 40.79 15.19 -5.94
C VAL A 18 41.76 15.19 -7.13
N CYS A 19 42.27 14.03 -7.57
CA CYS A 19 43.27 13.96 -8.65
C CYS A 19 42.72 13.80 -10.08
N VAL A 20 41.39 13.76 -10.28
CA VAL A 20 40.79 14.05 -11.61
C VAL A 20 40.64 15.57 -11.85
N PHE A 21 40.99 16.43 -10.87
CA PHE A 21 40.92 17.90 -11.00
C PHE A 21 42.26 18.60 -11.19
N SER A 22 43.34 17.89 -11.53
CA SER A 22 44.49 18.53 -12.16
C SER A 22 44.27 18.55 -13.67
N SER A 23 43.25 19.28 -14.13
CA SER A 23 43.27 19.74 -15.52
C SER A 23 44.47 20.66 -15.65
N VAL A 24 45.33 20.40 -16.63
CA VAL A 24 46.20 21.44 -17.18
C VAL A 24 45.26 22.59 -17.54
N PHE A 25 45.24 23.64 -16.71
CA PHE A 25 44.42 24.82 -16.95
C PHE A 25 44.79 25.33 -18.34
N ALA A 26 43.82 25.36 -19.26
CA ALA A 26 44.05 25.97 -20.55
C ALA A 26 44.51 27.42 -20.32
N ALA A 27 45.43 27.92 -21.16
CA ALA A 27 46.16 29.18 -20.97
C ALA A 27 45.29 30.47 -20.86
N ASN A 28 43.95 30.36 -20.80
CA ASN A 28 42.99 31.46 -20.78
C ASN A 28 42.05 31.49 -19.55
N GLU A 29 42.33 30.76 -18.46
CA GLU A 29 41.54 30.84 -17.21
C GLU A 29 42.15 31.79 -16.17
N ALA A 30 41.37 32.76 -15.71
CA ALA A 30 41.76 33.66 -14.63
C ALA A 30 41.00 33.30 -13.34
N VAL A 31 41.74 32.97 -12.28
CA VAL A 31 41.21 32.70 -10.93
C VAL A 31 41.26 33.97 -10.10
N TRP A 32 40.10 34.40 -9.61
CA TRP A 32 39.93 35.66 -8.89
C TRP A 32 39.47 35.40 -7.45
N THR A 33 40.26 35.86 -6.46
CA THR A 33 39.93 35.75 -5.03
C THR A 33 39.57 37.12 -4.43
N PRO A 34 38.33 37.32 -3.94
CA PRO A 34 37.94 38.57 -3.30
C PRO A 34 38.59 38.69 -1.93
N THR A 35 39.14 39.88 -1.64
CA THR A 35 39.79 40.15 -0.35
C THR A 35 38.89 40.84 0.65
N ASN A 36 37.86 41.62 0.26
CA ASN A 36 36.82 42.19 1.14
C ASN A 36 35.54 42.54 0.34
N GLY A 37 34.36 42.55 0.97
CA GLY A 37 33.03 42.69 0.34
C GLY A 37 32.74 44.00 -0.39
N THR A 38 33.21 44.13 -1.64
CA THR A 38 32.94 45.28 -2.53
C THR A 38 32.57 44.83 -3.96
N ASN A 39 32.26 45.81 -4.83
CA ASN A 39 31.84 45.62 -6.23
C ASN A 39 32.82 44.79 -7.09
N TRP A 40 32.28 44.02 -8.05
CA TRP A 40 33.01 43.25 -9.06
C TRP A 40 32.92 44.02 -10.38
N SER A 41 33.95 44.81 -10.67
CA SER A 41 33.96 45.69 -11.84
C SER A 41 34.98 45.20 -12.86
N THR A 42 34.66 45.29 -14.16
CA THR A 42 35.66 45.17 -15.23
C THR A 42 36.42 46.49 -15.45
N SER A 43 36.01 47.58 -14.78
CA SER A 43 36.66 48.89 -14.92
C SER A 43 37.92 48.99 -14.06
N PRO A 44 39.08 49.37 -14.64
CA PRO A 44 40.32 49.61 -13.89
C PRO A 44 40.24 50.72 -12.83
N THR A 45 39.23 51.59 -12.91
CA THR A 45 39.16 52.85 -12.15
C THR A 45 38.42 52.72 -10.81
N GLU A 46 37.76 51.59 -10.56
CA GLU A 46 37.10 51.30 -9.28
C GLU A 46 38.05 50.43 -8.44
N GLY A 47 38.59 50.99 -7.35
CA GLY A 47 39.68 50.41 -6.54
C GLY A 47 39.60 48.89 -6.33
N ALA A 48 40.66 48.19 -6.74
CA ALA A 48 40.72 46.74 -6.86
C ALA A 48 40.74 46.00 -5.51
N ASN A 49 39.70 45.19 -5.25
CA ASN A 49 39.65 44.20 -4.17
C ASN A 49 39.89 42.76 -4.64
N TRP A 50 40.41 42.59 -5.86
CA TRP A 50 40.59 41.30 -6.52
C TRP A 50 42.05 41.10 -6.89
N VAL A 51 42.73 40.26 -6.11
CA VAL A 51 44.07 39.75 -6.43
C VAL A 51 43.89 38.39 -7.09
N ASN A 52 44.61 38.14 -8.18
CA ASN A 52 44.76 36.79 -8.70
C ASN A 52 45.61 35.95 -7.74
N ALA A 53 45.69 34.63 -7.94
CA ALA A 53 46.48 33.73 -7.10
C ALA A 53 47.99 34.07 -7.05
N THR A 54 48.49 34.95 -7.92
CA THR A 54 49.88 35.44 -7.97
C THR A 54 50.08 36.85 -7.40
N GLY A 55 49.05 37.45 -6.78
CA GLY A 55 49.13 38.75 -6.12
C GLY A 55 49.18 39.96 -7.07
N SER A 56 48.93 39.76 -8.37
CA SER A 56 48.94 40.84 -9.37
C SER A 56 47.56 41.49 -9.50
N VAL A 57 47.55 42.83 -9.45
CA VAL A 57 46.38 43.69 -9.64
C VAL A 57 46.45 44.28 -11.04
N THR A 58 45.90 43.61 -12.05
CA THR A 58 45.82 44.19 -13.41
C THR A 58 44.48 43.92 -14.08
N PRO A 59 43.90 44.92 -14.78
CA PRO A 59 42.62 44.81 -15.45
C PRO A 59 42.78 44.03 -16.75
N TYR A 60 42.39 42.75 -16.75
CA TYR A 60 42.40 41.96 -17.98
C TYR A 60 41.03 42.06 -18.67
N ASN A 61 41.02 42.62 -19.87
CA ASN A 61 39.88 42.62 -20.78
C ASN A 61 39.65 41.17 -21.25
N ILE A 62 38.79 40.43 -20.56
CA ILE A 62 38.47 39.04 -20.89
C ILE A 62 37.44 39.02 -22.04
N SER A 63 37.77 39.62 -23.17
CA SER A 63 37.03 39.45 -24.42
C SER A 63 37.28 38.04 -24.95
N GLY A 64 36.62 37.04 -24.36
CA GLY A 64 36.61 35.65 -24.83
C GLY A 64 37.14 34.56 -23.90
N GLY A 65 37.37 34.83 -22.60
CA GLY A 65 37.88 33.84 -21.64
C GLY A 65 36.88 33.43 -20.55
N ASN A 66 37.06 32.23 -19.99
CA ASN A 66 36.20 31.59 -19.00
C ASN A 66 36.54 32.08 -17.57
N LEU A 67 35.85 33.09 -17.04
CA LEU A 67 36.19 33.69 -15.73
C LEU A 67 35.83 32.76 -14.54
N VAL A 68 36.81 32.41 -13.71
CA VAL A 68 36.61 31.56 -12.52
C VAL A 68 36.67 32.39 -11.24
N LEU A 69 35.58 32.39 -10.46
CA LEU A 69 35.48 33.10 -9.18
C LEU A 69 35.67 32.12 -8.01
N GLN A 70 36.60 32.43 -7.10
CA GLN A 70 36.86 31.61 -5.91
C GLN A 70 36.83 32.45 -4.63
N PHE A 71 36.03 32.04 -3.64
CA PHE A 71 35.86 32.74 -2.37
C PHE A 71 36.49 31.90 -1.26
N ALA A 72 37.48 32.44 -0.54
CA ALA A 72 38.20 31.72 0.51
C ALA A 72 38.22 32.46 1.86
N ASN A 73 37.91 33.76 1.88
CA ASN A 73 38.00 34.59 3.08
C ASN A 73 36.84 34.30 4.04
N SER A 74 37.13 34.18 5.34
CA SER A 74 36.17 33.97 6.42
C SER A 74 35.27 35.16 6.75
N ALA A 75 35.60 36.37 6.28
CA ALA A 75 34.89 37.61 6.62
C ALA A 75 33.49 37.76 6.01
N GLY A 76 33.14 36.97 4.97
CA GLY A 76 31.82 37.00 4.33
C GLY A 76 31.41 38.38 3.80
N GLY A 77 30.15 38.55 3.38
CA GLY A 77 29.55 39.84 3.06
C GLY A 77 28.77 39.92 1.75
N ILE A 78 28.24 41.10 1.45
CA ILE A 78 27.54 41.37 0.18
C ILE A 78 28.58 41.76 -0.87
N SER A 79 28.45 41.13 -2.03
CA SER A 79 29.34 41.28 -3.17
C SER A 79 28.48 41.63 -4.37
N ASN A 80 28.74 42.76 -5.02
CA ASN A 80 27.86 43.25 -6.08
C ASN A 80 28.57 43.22 -7.44
N ASN A 81 28.03 42.45 -8.37
CA ASN A 81 28.50 42.30 -9.73
C ASN A 81 28.13 43.51 -10.60
N ASN A 82 29.13 44.24 -11.09
CA ASN A 82 28.96 45.33 -12.06
C ASN A 82 29.50 44.98 -13.45
N PHE A 83 29.73 43.69 -13.77
CA PHE A 83 30.05 43.26 -15.13
C PHE A 83 28.99 43.75 -16.12
N ASN A 84 29.38 44.01 -17.36
CA ASN A 84 28.41 44.35 -18.40
C ASN A 84 27.35 43.25 -18.52
N ALA A 85 26.10 43.62 -18.78
CA ALA A 85 25.01 42.67 -18.94
C ALA A 85 25.38 41.59 -19.98
N GLY A 86 25.17 40.32 -19.62
CA GLY A 86 25.45 39.18 -20.49
C GLY A 86 26.89 38.67 -20.45
N TYR A 87 27.73 39.18 -19.56
CA TYR A 87 29.09 38.68 -19.36
C TYR A 87 29.12 37.20 -18.98
N SER A 88 30.02 36.42 -19.58
CA SER A 88 30.06 34.97 -19.41
C SER A 88 30.97 34.55 -18.25
N LEU A 89 30.42 33.90 -17.23
CA LEU A 89 31.20 33.31 -16.12
C LEU A 89 31.53 31.84 -16.38
N GLY A 90 32.69 31.40 -15.89
CA GLY A 90 33.17 30.04 -15.99
C GLY A 90 32.95 29.17 -14.77
N SER A 91 33.09 29.70 -13.54
CA SER A 91 32.63 28.99 -12.34
C SER A 91 32.58 29.94 -11.15
N ILE A 92 31.84 29.52 -10.11
CA ILE A 92 31.77 30.19 -8.81
C ILE A 92 32.02 29.13 -7.75
N THR A 93 33.07 29.27 -6.95
CA THR A 93 33.42 28.30 -5.91
C THR A 93 33.62 29.00 -4.58
N PHE A 94 32.83 28.64 -3.57
CA PHE A 94 33.09 28.98 -2.17
C PHE A 94 33.90 27.85 -1.55
N LEU A 95 35.16 28.14 -1.22
CA LEU A 95 36.11 27.18 -0.65
C LEU A 95 35.80 26.91 0.82
N ALA A 96 36.41 25.84 1.36
CA ALA A 96 36.38 25.57 2.79
C ALA A 96 36.94 26.78 3.56
N GLY A 97 36.22 27.23 4.59
CA GLY A 97 36.58 28.42 5.38
C GLY A 97 36.02 29.75 4.87
N ALA A 98 35.38 29.79 3.70
CA ALA A 98 34.71 31.00 3.22
C ALA A 98 33.57 31.43 4.18
N GLY A 99 33.48 32.74 4.46
CA GLY A 99 32.37 33.35 5.19
C GLY A 99 31.06 33.29 4.41
N ALA A 100 29.95 33.75 4.99
CA ALA A 100 28.66 33.80 4.32
C ALA A 100 28.62 34.96 3.31
N TYR A 101 28.51 34.67 2.01
CA TYR A 101 28.45 35.67 0.95
C TYR A 101 27.05 35.78 0.34
N THR A 102 26.68 36.99 -0.04
CA THR A 102 25.51 37.28 -0.89
C THR A 102 25.98 37.99 -2.16
N LEU A 103 25.83 37.33 -3.30
CA LEU A 103 26.25 37.83 -4.60
C LEU A 103 25.07 38.53 -5.27
N THR A 104 25.20 39.80 -5.64
CA THR A 104 24.14 40.65 -6.22
C THR A 104 24.63 41.26 -7.53
N GLY A 105 23.81 42.05 -8.24
CA GLY A 105 24.26 42.85 -9.39
C GLY A 105 23.71 42.41 -10.76
N ASN A 106 24.44 42.75 -11.82
CA ASN A 106 24.01 42.57 -13.22
C ASN A 106 23.90 41.10 -13.64
N GLN A 107 23.05 40.83 -14.65
CA GLN A 107 22.86 39.50 -15.23
C GLN A 107 24.15 38.95 -15.84
N VAL A 108 24.43 37.68 -15.56
CA VAL A 108 25.54 36.91 -16.14
C VAL A 108 25.05 35.83 -17.11
N SER A 109 25.86 35.53 -18.11
CA SER A 109 25.69 34.39 -19.01
C SER A 109 26.70 33.29 -18.67
N TRP A 110 26.61 32.16 -19.35
CA TRP A 110 27.60 31.10 -19.25
C TRP A 110 28.09 30.63 -20.64
N PRO A 111 29.32 30.08 -20.75
CA PRO A 111 29.93 29.76 -22.04
C PRO A 111 29.16 28.70 -22.83
N THR A 112 29.13 28.84 -24.16
CA THR A 112 28.63 27.82 -25.08
C THR A 112 29.77 26.88 -25.47
N GLY A 113 29.90 25.72 -24.83
CA GLY A 113 30.95 24.74 -25.16
C GLY A 113 31.07 23.61 -24.14
N SER A 114 31.48 22.42 -24.61
CA SER A 114 31.76 21.26 -23.76
C SER A 114 33.12 21.41 -23.06
N SER A 115 33.07 21.69 -21.76
CA SER A 115 34.20 21.70 -20.80
C SER A 115 35.10 22.96 -20.77
N PRO A 116 35.51 23.46 -19.58
CA PRO A 116 35.06 23.00 -18.27
C PRO A 116 33.59 23.37 -18.03
N LEU A 117 32.83 22.41 -17.52
CA LEU A 117 31.46 22.59 -17.11
C LEU A 117 31.44 23.74 -16.10
N ALA A 118 30.63 24.77 -16.35
CA ALA A 118 30.53 25.83 -15.36
C ALA A 118 29.87 25.29 -14.09
N ILE A 119 30.67 25.29 -13.01
CA ILE A 119 30.33 24.74 -11.71
C ILE A 119 30.02 25.89 -10.76
N ILE A 120 28.91 25.78 -10.03
CA ILE A 120 28.67 26.61 -8.85
C ILE A 120 28.79 25.69 -7.63
N ALA A 121 29.81 25.89 -6.80
CA ALA A 121 30.12 25.01 -5.69
C ALA A 121 30.16 25.77 -4.36
N ASN A 122 29.45 25.25 -3.35
CA ASN A 122 29.60 25.65 -1.96
C ASN A 122 30.24 24.50 -1.16
N ASN A 123 31.54 24.64 -0.91
CA ASN A 123 32.33 23.76 -0.06
C ASN A 123 32.59 24.40 1.32
N SER A 124 31.93 25.51 1.62
CA SER A 124 32.05 26.23 2.90
C SER A 124 31.08 25.68 3.94
N SER A 125 31.32 25.96 5.21
CA SER A 125 30.42 25.61 6.31
C SER A 125 29.23 26.57 6.45
N ASN A 126 29.09 27.56 5.56
CA ASN A 126 28.10 28.64 5.61
C ASN A 126 27.10 28.54 4.46
N ASP A 127 25.88 29.05 4.68
CA ASP A 127 24.94 29.27 3.59
C ASP A 127 25.45 30.38 2.67
N GLN A 128 25.30 30.18 1.37
CA GLN A 128 25.75 31.11 0.33
C GLN A 128 24.55 31.54 -0.51
N ARG A 129 24.53 32.80 -0.97
CA ARG A 129 23.40 33.36 -1.72
C ARG A 129 23.84 34.02 -3.02
N ILE A 130 23.10 33.78 -4.10
CA ILE A 130 23.31 34.34 -5.44
C ILE A 130 21.99 34.97 -5.92
N ASP A 131 21.93 36.30 -5.93
CA ASP A 131 20.75 37.11 -6.24
C ASP A 131 20.76 37.77 -7.63
N PHE A 132 21.89 37.79 -8.34
CA PHE A 132 21.90 38.26 -9.74
C PHE A 132 21.27 37.22 -10.69
N ASP A 133 20.67 37.69 -11.78
CA ASP A 133 20.05 36.83 -12.79
C ASP A 133 21.10 36.10 -13.66
N PHE A 134 20.72 34.96 -14.23
CA PHE A 134 21.59 34.16 -15.09
C PHE A 134 20.91 33.65 -16.37
N ALA A 135 21.66 33.59 -17.47
CA ALA A 135 21.21 33.03 -18.74
C ALA A 135 21.83 31.64 -19.00
N LEU A 136 20.99 30.60 -19.05
CA LEU A 136 21.33 29.21 -19.34
C LEU A 136 21.32 28.96 -20.86
N THR A 137 22.36 28.27 -21.37
CA THR A 137 22.52 27.95 -22.80
C THR A 137 22.28 26.47 -23.07
N ALA A 138 21.78 26.12 -24.26
CA ALA A 138 21.35 24.75 -24.61
C ALA A 138 22.45 23.68 -24.52
N SER A 139 23.72 24.07 -24.70
CA SER A 139 24.90 23.21 -24.60
C SER A 139 25.59 23.27 -23.23
N GLY A 140 25.05 24.06 -22.29
CA GLY A 140 25.66 24.36 -21.01
C GLY A 140 24.89 23.76 -19.83
N ASN A 141 25.03 22.47 -19.58
CA ASN A 141 24.62 21.89 -18.30
C ASN A 141 25.48 22.52 -17.20
N ARG A 142 24.85 23.12 -16.17
CA ARG A 142 25.55 23.77 -15.06
C ARG A 142 25.36 22.94 -13.80
N SER A 143 26.44 22.33 -13.34
CA SER A 143 26.46 21.48 -12.15
C SER A 143 26.57 22.37 -10.92
N VAL A 144 25.55 22.30 -10.07
CA VAL A 144 25.53 22.96 -8.77
C VAL A 144 25.82 21.93 -7.68
N ASN A 145 26.80 22.22 -6.83
CA ASN A 145 27.19 21.38 -5.70
C ASN A 145 27.15 22.20 -4.41
N SER A 146 26.49 21.68 -3.37
CA SER A 146 26.42 22.33 -2.07
C SER A 146 26.64 21.33 -0.93
N SER A 147 27.75 20.58 -1.01
CA SER A 147 28.04 19.42 -0.15
C SER A 147 28.01 19.70 1.36
N SER A 148 28.26 20.93 1.80
CA SER A 148 28.46 21.27 3.22
C SER A 148 27.33 22.09 3.86
N ARG A 149 26.72 23.04 3.13
CA ARG A 149 25.57 23.85 3.59
C ARG A 149 24.67 24.26 2.43
N THR A 150 23.68 25.12 2.61
CA THR A 150 22.71 25.46 1.56
C THR A 150 23.28 26.51 0.60
N LEU A 151 23.03 26.33 -0.70
CA LEU A 151 23.25 27.38 -1.70
C LEU A 151 21.89 27.92 -2.18
N ILE A 152 21.71 29.23 -2.08
CA ILE A 152 20.43 29.91 -2.32
C ILE A 152 20.53 30.74 -3.60
N PHE A 153 19.64 30.52 -4.55
CA PHE A 153 19.51 31.32 -5.77
C PHE A 153 18.29 32.23 -5.66
N GLY A 154 18.52 33.52 -5.41
CA GLY A 154 17.48 34.55 -5.51
C GLY A 154 17.33 35.12 -6.91
N GLY A 155 18.34 35.07 -7.77
CA GLY A 155 18.25 35.51 -9.16
C GLY A 155 17.37 34.62 -10.04
N ASN A 156 16.82 35.17 -11.11
CA ASN A 156 16.09 34.42 -12.13
C ASN A 156 17.04 33.71 -13.09
N ALA A 157 16.62 32.56 -13.63
CA ALA A 157 17.29 31.90 -14.75
C ALA A 157 16.46 31.99 -16.02
N THR A 158 17.07 32.30 -17.16
CA THR A 158 16.41 32.29 -18.47
C THR A 158 17.19 31.48 -19.51
N GLY A 159 16.53 31.03 -20.58
CA GLY A 159 17.20 30.41 -21.73
C GLY A 159 17.28 28.88 -21.69
N ALA A 160 17.54 28.24 -22.83
CA ALA A 160 17.21 26.83 -23.10
C ALA A 160 18.01 25.75 -22.32
N GLY A 161 18.97 26.12 -21.47
CA GLY A 161 19.77 25.16 -20.70
C GLY A 161 19.02 24.61 -19.47
N THR A 162 19.44 23.46 -18.94
CA THR A 162 18.83 22.83 -17.76
C THR A 162 19.60 23.18 -16.49
N PHE A 163 18.87 23.43 -15.39
CA PHE A 163 19.45 23.65 -14.07
C PHE A 163 19.73 22.30 -13.39
N TYR A 164 21.02 21.96 -13.20
CA TYR A 164 21.43 20.65 -12.68
C TYR A 164 22.05 20.76 -11.28
N VAL A 165 21.45 20.08 -10.30
CA VAL A 165 22.02 19.98 -8.95
C VAL A 165 22.57 18.58 -8.72
N THR A 166 23.89 18.49 -8.56
CA THR A 166 24.61 17.22 -8.47
C THR A 166 24.80 16.75 -7.04
N SER A 167 24.93 17.62 -6.06
CA SER A 167 25.01 17.20 -4.64
C SER A 167 24.65 18.32 -3.66
N GLY A 168 24.33 17.96 -2.42
CA GLY A 168 24.02 18.92 -1.36
C GLY A 168 22.61 19.51 -1.40
N SER A 169 22.41 20.59 -0.65
CA SER A 169 21.13 21.30 -0.54
C SER A 169 21.15 22.62 -1.29
N VAL A 170 20.20 22.82 -2.19
CA VAL A 170 20.04 24.03 -3.02
C VAL A 170 18.61 24.55 -2.88
N THR A 171 18.46 25.86 -2.68
CA THR A 171 17.15 26.52 -2.68
C THR A 171 17.08 27.52 -3.82
N PHE A 172 16.06 27.40 -4.67
CA PHE A 172 15.83 28.29 -5.79
C PHE A 172 14.56 29.12 -5.55
N LEU A 173 14.75 30.42 -5.34
CA LEU A 173 13.70 31.40 -5.06
C LEU A 173 13.28 32.18 -6.32
N GLY A 174 14.22 32.41 -7.24
CA GLY A 174 13.97 33.08 -8.52
C GLY A 174 13.11 32.26 -9.49
N GLU A 175 12.77 32.85 -10.62
CA GLU A 175 12.03 32.17 -11.69
C GLU A 175 12.98 31.41 -12.62
N LEU A 176 12.68 30.15 -12.93
CA LEU A 176 13.26 29.38 -14.03
C LEU A 176 12.39 29.54 -15.28
N SER A 177 12.72 30.51 -16.13
CA SER A 177 11.90 30.93 -17.27
C SER A 177 12.42 30.38 -18.60
N ASN A 178 11.59 29.61 -19.31
CA ASN A 178 11.93 28.99 -20.61
C ASN A 178 13.23 28.18 -20.59
N THR A 179 13.53 27.53 -19.46
CA THR A 179 14.70 26.67 -19.31
C THR A 179 14.47 25.25 -19.80
N GLY A 180 15.56 24.51 -20.00
CA GLY A 180 15.55 23.10 -20.40
C GLY A 180 15.19 22.13 -19.26
N GLY A 181 14.84 22.61 -18.06
CA GLY A 181 14.40 21.80 -16.91
C GLY A 181 15.12 22.11 -15.60
N ALA A 182 14.72 21.40 -14.53
CA ALA A 182 15.35 21.45 -13.19
C ALA A 182 15.56 20.03 -12.64
N TYR A 183 16.82 19.60 -12.55
CA TYR A 183 17.20 18.19 -12.40
C TYR A 183 18.08 18.01 -11.16
N ARG A 184 17.72 17.07 -10.29
CA ARG A 184 18.53 16.62 -9.16
C ARG A 184 19.12 15.25 -9.47
N THR A 185 20.43 15.04 -9.36
CA THR A 185 21.05 13.75 -9.77
C THR A 185 21.52 12.85 -8.63
N ASN A 186 21.95 13.39 -7.49
CA ASN A 186 22.46 12.60 -6.35
C ASN A 186 21.71 12.98 -5.05
N GLY A 187 22.06 12.37 -3.91
CA GLY A 187 21.45 12.68 -2.60
C GLY A 187 21.63 14.15 -2.18
N GLY A 188 20.72 14.65 -1.34
CA GLY A 188 20.54 16.07 -0.95
C GLY A 188 19.20 16.65 -1.44
N THR A 189 18.96 17.95 -1.26
CA THR A 189 17.67 18.60 -1.56
C THR A 189 17.80 19.68 -2.64
N LEU A 190 16.89 19.72 -3.62
CA LEU A 190 16.64 20.88 -4.48
C LEU A 190 15.25 21.42 -4.15
N LYS A 191 15.17 22.62 -3.59
CA LYS A 191 13.91 23.33 -3.34
C LYS A 191 13.62 24.28 -4.51
N LEU A 192 12.46 24.12 -5.13
CA LEU A 192 11.93 25.07 -6.11
C LEU A 192 10.73 25.76 -5.49
N LEU A 193 10.87 27.06 -5.18
CA LEU A 193 9.84 27.80 -4.44
C LEU A 193 9.03 28.78 -5.31
N ASN A 194 9.41 29.00 -6.57
CA ASN A 194 8.76 29.97 -7.44
C ASN A 194 7.65 29.34 -8.27
N SER A 195 6.41 29.73 -7.99
CA SER A 195 5.22 29.22 -8.67
C SER A 195 5.14 29.55 -10.17
N ASN A 196 5.98 30.44 -10.67
CA ASN A 196 5.96 30.89 -12.06
C ASN A 196 7.01 30.21 -12.95
N ASN A 197 7.74 29.19 -12.47
CA ASN A 197 8.68 28.46 -13.33
C ASN A 197 7.95 27.89 -14.56
N SER A 198 8.57 28.06 -15.74
CA SER A 198 7.91 27.86 -17.04
C SER A 198 8.66 26.91 -17.98
N PHE A 199 9.65 26.18 -17.47
CA PHE A 199 10.32 25.11 -18.23
C PHE A 199 9.35 23.98 -18.61
N THR A 200 9.56 23.40 -19.80
CA THR A 200 8.66 22.39 -20.38
C THR A 200 9.19 20.96 -20.25
N ALA A 201 10.50 20.81 -20.02
CA ALA A 201 11.11 19.51 -19.76
C ALA A 201 10.62 18.91 -18.44
N GLU A 202 10.92 17.64 -18.24
CA GLU A 202 10.60 16.91 -17.01
C GLU A 202 11.22 17.56 -15.78
N ALA A 203 10.43 17.77 -14.72
CA ALA A 203 11.00 18.04 -13.41
C ALA A 203 11.49 16.71 -12.82
N ARG A 204 12.79 16.60 -12.52
CA ARG A 204 13.40 15.31 -12.24
C ARG A 204 14.20 15.27 -10.95
N ALA A 205 13.96 14.24 -10.14
CA ALA A 205 14.86 13.80 -9.10
C ALA A 205 15.35 12.37 -9.41
N ALA A 206 16.63 12.22 -9.67
CA ALA A 206 17.27 10.92 -9.90
C ALA A 206 17.65 10.23 -8.58
N ALA A 207 17.96 11.03 -7.57
CA ALA A 207 18.12 10.66 -6.16
C ALA A 207 17.83 11.88 -5.28
N GLY A 208 17.73 11.69 -3.96
CA GLY A 208 17.51 12.80 -3.02
C GLY A 208 16.09 13.38 -3.10
N ILE A 209 15.95 14.66 -2.78
CA ILE A 209 14.65 15.34 -2.63
C ILE A 209 14.54 16.48 -3.64
N LEU A 210 13.49 16.46 -4.47
CA LEU A 210 12.95 17.62 -5.16
C LEU A 210 11.78 18.15 -4.33
N SER A 211 12.02 19.22 -3.59
CA SER A 211 11.03 19.88 -2.76
C SER A 211 10.38 21.01 -3.55
N THR A 212 9.06 21.07 -3.53
CA THR A 212 8.28 22.00 -4.34
C THR A 212 7.23 22.70 -3.50
N ASN A 213 6.95 23.94 -3.89
CA ASN A 213 6.01 24.81 -3.19
C ASN A 213 4.65 24.93 -3.88
N ASN A 214 4.55 24.47 -5.14
CA ASN A 214 3.27 24.20 -5.78
C ASN A 214 3.42 23.17 -6.91
N ILE A 215 2.32 22.50 -7.22
CA ILE A 215 2.18 21.61 -8.39
C ILE A 215 0.96 22.08 -9.20
N ALA A 216 1.02 21.90 -10.51
CA ALA A 216 -0.08 22.29 -11.40
C ALA A 216 -0.23 21.28 -12.54
N ASN A 217 -1.31 21.42 -13.31
CA ASN A 217 -1.52 20.64 -14.52
C ASN A 217 -0.47 20.97 -15.61
N THR A 218 -0.33 20.06 -16.57
CA THR A 218 0.46 20.25 -17.78
C THR A 218 0.07 21.56 -18.48
N GLY A 219 1.06 22.33 -18.94
CA GLY A 219 0.86 23.61 -19.62
C GLY A 219 0.70 24.81 -18.68
N VAL A 220 0.49 24.60 -17.37
CA VAL A 220 0.37 25.67 -16.37
C VAL A 220 1.70 25.81 -15.63
N ASN A 221 2.19 27.04 -15.47
CA ASN A 221 3.40 27.33 -14.70
C ASN A 221 3.24 26.84 -13.25
N SER A 222 4.31 26.30 -12.69
CA SER A 222 4.38 25.86 -11.29
C SER A 222 5.85 25.80 -10.88
N SER A 223 6.14 25.54 -9.62
CA SER A 223 7.48 25.38 -9.07
C SER A 223 8.26 24.29 -9.79
N ILE A 224 7.58 23.25 -10.26
CA ILE A 224 8.13 22.17 -11.10
C ILE A 224 7.88 22.39 -12.61
N GLY A 225 7.74 23.64 -13.05
CA GLY A 225 7.59 24.00 -14.46
C GLY A 225 6.18 23.81 -14.99
N LYS A 226 6.04 23.78 -16.32
CA LYS A 226 4.78 23.56 -17.06
C LYS A 226 4.78 22.28 -17.90
N GLY A 227 5.78 21.42 -17.72
CA GLY A 227 5.92 20.15 -18.43
C GLY A 227 4.79 19.17 -18.14
N SER A 228 4.86 18.00 -18.79
CA SER A 228 3.87 16.92 -18.69
C SER A 228 4.30 15.75 -17.81
N ASN A 229 5.55 15.75 -17.33
CA ASN A 229 6.17 14.62 -16.64
C ASN A 229 6.89 15.04 -15.36
N ILE A 230 6.86 14.15 -14.37
CA ILE A 230 7.66 14.20 -13.15
C ILE A 230 8.48 12.91 -13.08
N GLY A 231 9.81 13.03 -13.07
CA GLY A 231 10.72 11.88 -13.09
C GLY A 231 11.29 11.60 -11.71
N LEU A 232 11.11 10.37 -11.21
CA LEU A 232 11.62 9.94 -9.91
C LEU A 232 12.48 8.68 -10.05
N GLY A 233 13.70 8.78 -9.55
CA GLY A 233 14.71 7.74 -9.63
C GLY A 233 15.55 7.81 -10.91
N GLN A 234 16.49 6.88 -11.05
CA GLN A 234 17.47 6.89 -12.14
C GLN A 234 17.74 5.51 -12.71
N SER A 235 18.02 5.47 -14.01
CA SER A 235 18.32 4.23 -14.75
C SER A 235 19.82 3.90 -14.83
N TYR A 236 20.71 4.80 -14.36
CA TYR A 236 22.14 4.82 -14.72
C TYR A 236 23.13 4.47 -13.60
N SER A 237 22.74 3.74 -12.54
CA SER A 237 23.69 3.36 -11.49
C SER A 237 23.52 1.94 -10.96
N ASN A 238 24.64 1.35 -10.56
CA ASN A 238 24.78 0.16 -9.71
C ASN A 238 24.19 0.31 -8.28
N THR A 239 23.55 1.44 -7.97
CA THR A 239 22.99 1.76 -6.66
C THR A 239 21.48 1.88 -6.77
N VAL A 240 20.75 1.24 -5.84
CA VAL A 240 19.30 1.41 -5.67
C VAL A 240 19.06 2.85 -5.22
N SER A 241 18.41 3.67 -6.07
CA SER A 241 18.09 5.06 -5.75
C SER A 241 16.58 5.24 -5.60
N LEU A 242 16.18 5.86 -4.49
CA LEU A 242 14.83 6.36 -4.26
C LEU A 242 14.88 7.88 -4.26
N ALA A 243 14.08 8.49 -5.13
CA ALA A 243 14.00 9.95 -5.23
C ALA A 243 12.64 10.44 -4.74
N THR A 244 12.63 11.60 -4.10
CA THR A 244 11.44 12.15 -3.45
C THR A 244 10.94 13.38 -4.19
N LEU A 245 9.66 13.40 -4.53
CA LEU A 245 8.92 14.64 -4.72
C LEU A 245 8.30 15.02 -3.38
N GLN A 246 8.81 16.08 -2.75
CA GLN A 246 8.33 16.58 -1.46
C GLN A 246 7.46 17.81 -1.69
N LEU A 247 6.20 17.73 -1.26
CA LEU A 247 5.23 18.82 -1.30
C LEU A 247 5.28 19.58 0.01
N THR A 248 5.47 20.89 -0.10
CA THR A 248 5.56 21.83 1.03
C THR A 248 4.70 23.07 0.76
N ASN A 249 4.37 23.82 1.81
CA ASN A 249 3.78 25.16 1.73
C ASN A 249 4.73 26.19 2.34
N GLU A 250 6.02 26.09 2.00
CA GLU A 250 7.03 27.06 2.42
C GLU A 250 6.72 28.46 1.86
N VAL A 251 7.25 29.50 2.51
CA VAL A 251 7.15 30.86 1.98
C VAL A 251 8.34 31.10 1.05
N ASN A 252 8.07 31.52 -0.19
CA ASN A 252 9.14 32.00 -1.05
C ASN A 252 9.61 33.37 -0.54
N SER A 253 10.80 33.42 0.08
CA SER A 253 11.34 34.65 0.65
C SER A 253 11.67 35.75 -0.37
N LYS A 254 11.72 35.45 -1.67
CA LYS A 254 11.87 36.46 -2.73
C LYS A 254 10.53 37.15 -3.05
N THR A 255 9.45 36.38 -3.15
CA THR A 255 8.14 36.89 -3.62
C THR A 255 7.14 37.15 -2.49
N GLY A 256 7.40 36.62 -1.29
CA GLY A 256 6.46 36.61 -0.17
C GLY A 256 5.27 35.65 -0.34
N VAL A 257 5.21 34.91 -1.45
CA VAL A 257 4.10 34.00 -1.76
C VAL A 257 4.26 32.69 -0.97
N VAL A 258 3.17 32.28 -0.30
CA VAL A 258 3.06 30.99 0.39
C VAL A 258 2.77 29.89 -0.63
N GLY A 259 3.41 28.74 -0.48
CA GLY A 259 3.12 27.56 -1.30
C GLY A 259 1.74 26.97 -1.03
N ASN A 260 1.31 26.13 -1.97
CA ASN A 260 0.07 25.35 -1.87
C ASN A 260 0.26 23.93 -2.43
N ALA A 261 1.49 23.40 -2.43
CA ALA A 261 1.73 22.04 -2.93
C ALA A 261 0.99 21.00 -2.10
N GLY A 262 0.81 21.24 -0.79
CA GLY A 262 0.09 20.34 0.11
C GLY A 262 -1.36 20.09 -0.29
N SER A 263 -2.00 21.06 -0.97
CA SER A 263 -3.35 20.98 -1.54
C SER A 263 -3.36 21.04 -3.08
N GLY A 264 -2.21 20.82 -3.72
CA GLY A 264 -2.04 21.04 -5.15
C GLY A 264 -2.67 19.94 -6.01
N ILE A 265 -2.93 20.25 -7.28
CA ILE A 265 -3.51 19.30 -8.25
C ILE A 265 -2.64 19.25 -9.50
N THR A 266 -2.34 18.04 -9.97
CA THR A 266 -1.62 17.84 -11.23
C THR A 266 -2.13 16.65 -12.03
N ASN A 267 -2.14 16.77 -13.36
CA ASN A 267 -2.41 15.69 -14.30
C ASN A 267 -1.13 15.15 -14.98
N ARG A 268 0.04 15.55 -14.50
CA ARG A 268 1.34 15.13 -15.05
C ARG A 268 1.59 13.67 -14.74
N SER A 269 2.17 12.94 -15.68
CA SER A 269 2.58 11.55 -15.45
C SER A 269 3.75 11.51 -14.49
N ILE A 270 3.72 10.55 -13.56
CA ILE A 270 4.84 10.25 -12.66
C ILE A 270 5.59 9.07 -13.25
N ASN A 271 6.86 9.28 -13.58
CA ASN A 271 7.73 8.28 -14.21
C ASN A 271 8.72 7.77 -13.18
N LEU A 272 8.51 6.53 -12.74
CA LEU A 272 9.41 5.83 -11.82
C LEU A 272 10.53 5.16 -12.62
N SER A 273 11.76 5.40 -12.21
CA SER A 273 12.95 4.79 -12.80
C SER A 273 13.77 4.12 -11.72
N ASN A 274 14.15 2.88 -11.95
CA ASN A 274 15.19 2.21 -11.20
C ASN A 274 16.33 1.82 -12.14
N GLY A 275 17.53 1.76 -11.57
CA GLY A 275 18.73 1.43 -12.32
C GLY A 275 18.68 0.02 -12.89
N LEU A 276 19.67 -0.25 -13.73
CA LEU A 276 19.93 -1.54 -14.33
C LEU A 276 20.25 -2.69 -13.34
N SER A 277 20.30 -2.41 -12.04
CA SER A 277 20.83 -3.33 -11.03
C SER A 277 19.85 -3.52 -9.87
N ALA A 278 19.12 -4.63 -9.90
CA ALA A 278 18.68 -5.30 -8.69
C ALA A 278 19.94 -5.89 -8.03
N VAL A 279 20.59 -5.19 -7.09
CA VAL A 279 21.75 -5.75 -6.40
C VAL A 279 21.27 -6.81 -5.39
N ALA A 280 21.26 -8.06 -5.82
CA ALA A 280 21.10 -9.21 -4.94
C ALA A 280 22.19 -9.17 -3.85
N GLY A 281 21.81 -9.37 -2.59
CA GLY A 281 22.75 -9.45 -1.45
C GLY A 281 23.07 -8.15 -0.71
N THR A 282 22.38 -7.04 -0.99
CA THR A 282 22.44 -5.83 -0.13
C THR A 282 21.46 -5.94 1.05
N SER A 283 21.71 -5.24 2.15
CA SER A 283 20.77 -5.17 3.29
C SER A 283 19.40 -4.61 2.90
N LEU A 284 19.31 -3.85 1.81
CA LEU A 284 18.06 -3.32 1.23
C LEU A 284 17.21 -4.43 0.57
N ALA A 285 17.85 -5.45 -0.01
CA ALA A 285 17.15 -6.62 -0.54
C ALA A 285 16.49 -7.46 0.57
N ALA A 286 17.05 -7.46 1.78
CA ALA A 286 16.47 -8.14 2.95
C ALA A 286 15.18 -7.47 3.46
N HIS A 287 14.96 -6.19 3.13
CA HIS A 287 13.74 -5.44 3.42
C HIS A 287 12.86 -5.23 2.18
N ASN A 288 13.16 -5.92 1.07
CA ASN A 288 12.44 -5.83 -0.20
C ASN A 288 12.35 -4.41 -0.79
N ILE A 289 13.30 -3.50 -0.49
CA ILE A 289 13.24 -2.11 -0.96
C ILE A 289 13.89 -1.97 -2.33
N TRP A 290 13.10 -1.56 -3.32
CA TRP A 290 13.53 -1.36 -4.69
C TRP A 290 13.69 0.11 -5.06
N GLY A 291 14.47 0.41 -6.11
CA GLY A 291 14.63 1.78 -6.61
C GLY A 291 13.31 2.32 -7.15
N GLY A 292 13.14 3.64 -7.20
CA GLY A 292 11.89 4.26 -7.64
C GLY A 292 11.67 5.63 -7.04
N GLY A 293 10.41 5.92 -6.68
CA GLY A 293 9.96 7.25 -6.29
C GLY A 293 9.19 7.29 -4.98
N ILE A 294 9.38 8.39 -4.23
CA ILE A 294 8.56 8.77 -3.08
C ILE A 294 7.75 10.00 -3.47
N LEU A 295 6.46 9.97 -3.18
CA LEU A 295 5.60 11.14 -3.10
C LEU A 295 5.38 11.44 -1.62
N GLU A 296 5.83 12.60 -1.16
CA GLU A 296 5.71 13.00 0.23
C GLU A 296 4.89 14.29 0.33
N ASN A 297 3.75 14.23 1.04
CA ASN A 297 3.03 15.44 1.42
C ASN A 297 3.33 15.81 2.88
N THR A 298 4.14 16.84 3.09
CA THR A 298 4.55 17.24 4.44
C THR A 298 3.48 18.06 5.18
N VAL A 299 2.43 18.52 4.48
CA VAL A 299 1.48 19.51 5.00
C VAL A 299 0.27 18.81 5.61
N ALA A 300 0.28 18.69 6.94
CA ALA A 300 -0.79 18.02 7.69
C ALA A 300 -2.17 18.65 7.42
N GLY A 301 -3.18 17.79 7.23
CA GLY A 301 -4.56 18.22 6.98
C GLY A 301 -4.88 18.63 5.55
N GLU A 302 -3.88 18.82 4.69
CA GLU A 302 -4.08 19.12 3.27
C GLU A 302 -4.00 17.87 2.39
N THR A 303 -4.60 17.93 1.19
CA THR A 303 -4.68 16.80 0.25
C THR A 303 -4.15 17.19 -1.12
N ALA A 304 -3.04 16.59 -1.54
CA ALA A 304 -2.50 16.75 -2.89
C ALA A 304 -3.10 15.70 -3.84
N THR A 305 -3.43 16.09 -5.07
CA THR A 305 -4.08 15.20 -6.05
C THR A 305 -3.25 15.02 -7.31
N PHE A 306 -3.01 13.76 -7.66
CA PHE A 306 -2.30 13.30 -8.85
C PHE A 306 -3.27 12.57 -9.78
N ASN A 307 -3.70 13.25 -10.84
CA ASN A 307 -4.60 12.74 -11.88
C ASN A 307 -3.84 12.07 -13.03
N GLY A 308 -2.54 12.30 -13.15
CA GLY A 308 -1.70 11.63 -14.13
C GLY A 308 -1.39 10.19 -13.72
N ARG A 309 -1.07 9.35 -14.70
CA ARG A 309 -0.67 7.96 -14.46
C ARG A 309 0.66 7.88 -13.71
N VAL A 310 0.83 6.79 -12.96
CA VAL A 310 2.13 6.39 -12.45
C VAL A 310 2.65 5.28 -13.35
N THR A 311 3.77 5.55 -14.03
CA THR A 311 4.42 4.60 -14.94
C THR A 311 5.80 4.24 -14.42
N SER A 312 6.35 3.13 -14.90
CA SER A 312 7.79 2.87 -14.81
C SER A 312 8.40 2.80 -16.20
N SER A 313 9.68 3.12 -16.32
CA SER A 313 10.40 2.93 -17.59
C SER A 313 10.34 1.47 -18.05
N VAL A 314 10.20 1.25 -19.36
CA VAL A 314 9.93 -0.06 -20.01
C VAL A 314 11.07 -1.08 -19.90
N GLY A 315 12.19 -0.71 -19.28
CA GLY A 315 13.36 -1.57 -19.01
C GLY A 315 13.76 -1.62 -17.54
N ALA A 316 12.89 -1.19 -16.62
CA ALA A 316 13.17 -1.21 -15.18
C ALA A 316 13.07 -2.63 -14.60
N ALA A 317 13.97 -2.94 -13.67
CA ALA A 317 13.77 -4.03 -12.70
C ALA A 317 12.54 -3.73 -11.81
N ARG A 318 12.29 -4.49 -10.74
CA ARG A 318 11.19 -4.17 -9.80
C ARG A 318 11.32 -2.73 -9.28
N SER A 319 10.31 -1.87 -9.47
CA SER A 319 10.31 -0.47 -8.98
C SER A 319 9.54 -0.36 -7.66
N SER A 320 9.67 0.76 -6.93
CA SER A 320 8.76 1.06 -5.82
C SER A 320 8.15 2.45 -5.94
N LEU A 321 6.86 2.56 -5.62
CA LEU A 321 6.16 3.80 -5.35
C LEU A 321 5.91 3.90 -3.86
N TRP A 322 6.42 4.95 -3.24
CA TRP A 322 6.22 5.23 -1.83
C TRP A 322 5.34 6.46 -1.66
N MET A 323 4.36 6.36 -0.78
CA MET A 323 3.44 7.44 -0.41
C MET A 323 3.68 7.78 1.06
N LEU A 324 4.10 9.02 1.35
CA LEU A 324 4.58 9.46 2.65
C LEU A 324 3.99 10.80 3.09
N GLY A 325 4.25 11.12 4.36
CA GLY A 325 4.03 12.43 4.96
C GLY A 325 2.83 12.49 5.90
N ALA A 326 2.70 13.62 6.60
CA ALA A 326 1.59 13.91 7.50
C ALA A 326 0.35 14.44 6.76
N GLY A 327 0.54 14.99 5.57
CA GLY A 327 -0.53 15.37 4.66
C GLY A 327 -1.07 14.20 3.87
N ASN A 328 -2.26 14.40 3.29
CA ASN A 328 -2.96 13.40 2.52
C ASN A 328 -2.55 13.44 1.04
N GLY A 329 -2.80 12.35 0.32
CA GLY A 329 -2.61 12.29 -1.12
C GLY A 329 -3.72 11.50 -1.81
N VAL A 330 -3.99 11.84 -3.06
CA VAL A 330 -4.94 11.12 -3.93
C VAL A 330 -4.25 10.81 -5.25
N ILE A 331 -4.21 9.55 -5.62
CA ILE A 331 -3.75 9.09 -6.93
C ILE A 331 -4.96 8.56 -7.69
N ASN A 332 -5.41 9.35 -8.67
CA ASN A 332 -6.50 9.01 -9.58
C ASN A 332 -6.01 8.35 -10.87
N GLY A 333 -4.72 8.46 -11.19
CA GLY A 333 -4.12 7.76 -12.33
C GLY A 333 -3.80 6.30 -11.99
N SER A 334 -3.98 5.41 -12.96
CA SER A 334 -3.60 3.99 -12.81
C SER A 334 -2.08 3.82 -12.65
N LEU A 335 -1.69 2.83 -11.85
CA LEU A 335 -0.33 2.29 -11.79
C LEU A 335 -0.18 1.19 -12.86
N ALA A 336 0.48 1.49 -13.98
CA ALA A 336 0.59 0.58 -15.15
C ALA A 336 1.84 0.87 -16.01
N THR A 337 2.34 -0.10 -16.79
CA THR A 337 3.56 0.09 -17.61
C THR A 337 3.28 0.97 -18.84
N GLY A 338 4.32 1.67 -19.28
CA GLY A 338 4.41 2.26 -20.61
C GLY A 338 3.67 3.59 -20.83
N THR A 339 4.01 4.24 -21.93
CA THR A 339 3.42 5.52 -22.42
C THR A 339 2.07 5.31 -23.11
N VAL A 340 1.60 4.05 -23.23
CA VAL A 340 0.45 3.69 -24.06
C VAL A 340 -0.86 4.00 -23.34
N VAL A 341 -1.67 4.87 -23.95
CA VAL A 341 -3.04 5.24 -23.55
C VAL A 341 -4.01 4.10 -23.89
N THR A 342 -3.81 2.91 -23.33
CA THR A 342 -4.82 1.84 -23.36
C THR A 342 -5.16 1.44 -21.92
N THR A 343 -6.35 0.89 -21.73
CA THR A 343 -6.82 0.34 -20.45
C THR A 343 -5.72 -0.55 -19.86
N PRO A 344 -5.37 -0.41 -18.56
CA PRO A 344 -4.38 -1.28 -17.94
C PRO A 344 -4.77 -2.75 -18.17
N THR A 345 -3.93 -3.48 -18.89
CA THR A 345 -4.05 -4.93 -19.04
C THR A 345 -2.95 -5.59 -18.23
N ILE A 346 -3.19 -6.82 -17.78
CA ILE A 346 -2.23 -7.54 -16.96
C ILE A 346 -0.96 -7.90 -17.76
N ALA A 347 -1.06 -7.99 -19.09
CA ALA A 347 0.10 -8.08 -19.98
C ALA A 347 1.06 -6.87 -19.85
N ASN A 348 0.55 -5.72 -19.40
CA ASN A 348 1.31 -4.48 -19.21
C ASN A 348 1.54 -4.19 -17.71
N SER A 349 1.55 -5.21 -16.86
CA SER A 349 1.76 -5.06 -15.41
C SER A 349 3.16 -4.56 -15.09
N ILE A 350 3.27 -3.56 -14.21
CA ILE A 350 4.58 -3.16 -13.68
C ILE A 350 4.90 -4.07 -12.51
N LYS A 351 6.13 -4.57 -12.41
CA LYS A 351 6.66 -5.15 -11.17
C LYS A 351 6.96 -4.05 -10.14
N THR A 352 5.97 -3.21 -9.83
CA THR A 352 6.08 -2.12 -8.84
C THR A 352 5.51 -2.56 -7.52
N GLU A 353 6.30 -2.41 -6.46
CA GLU A 353 5.82 -2.43 -5.09
C GLU A 353 5.18 -1.09 -4.74
N VAL A 354 4.06 -1.12 -4.03
CA VAL A 354 3.38 0.08 -3.55
C VAL A 354 3.50 0.12 -2.04
N VAL A 355 4.04 1.21 -1.51
CA VAL A 355 4.28 1.36 -0.08
C VAL A 355 3.60 2.60 0.43
N LYS A 356 2.83 2.45 1.51
CA LYS A 356 2.25 3.55 2.28
C LYS A 356 2.96 3.66 3.64
N ALA A 357 3.51 4.83 3.93
CA ALA A 357 4.10 5.20 5.21
C ALA A 357 3.73 6.65 5.60
N GLY A 358 4.11 7.09 6.80
CA GLY A 358 3.70 8.38 7.37
C GLY A 358 2.23 8.42 7.81
N THR A 359 1.86 9.41 8.60
CA THR A 359 0.56 9.46 9.29
C THR A 359 -0.63 9.88 8.41
N GLY A 360 -0.38 10.50 7.24
CA GLY A 360 -1.44 10.97 6.34
C GLY A 360 -2.22 9.84 5.66
N THR A 361 -3.39 10.15 5.10
CA THR A 361 -4.20 9.23 4.29
C THR A 361 -3.84 9.35 2.82
N TRP A 362 -3.59 8.23 2.15
CA TRP A 362 -3.42 8.20 0.69
C TRP A 362 -4.48 7.33 0.03
N SER A 363 -5.10 7.85 -1.03
CA SER A 363 -6.15 7.15 -1.79
C SER A 363 -5.64 6.67 -3.14
N LEU A 364 -5.89 5.40 -3.48
CA LEU A 364 -5.69 4.84 -4.82
C LEU A 364 -7.06 4.61 -5.47
N ASN A 365 -7.43 5.46 -6.43
CA ASN A 365 -8.80 5.50 -6.96
C ASN A 365 -8.96 4.81 -8.33
N ALA A 366 -7.86 4.53 -9.02
CA ALA A 366 -7.87 3.85 -10.31
C ALA A 366 -7.78 2.33 -10.16
N PRO A 367 -8.27 1.57 -11.17
CA PRO A 367 -7.88 0.17 -11.32
C PRO A 367 -6.37 0.09 -11.57
N ASN A 368 -5.68 -0.72 -10.78
CA ASN A 368 -4.23 -0.87 -10.84
C ASN A 368 -3.88 -2.30 -11.26
N VAL A 369 -2.77 -2.43 -12.01
CA VAL A 369 -2.25 -3.72 -12.50
C VAL A 369 -0.79 -3.90 -12.09
N HIS A 370 -0.33 -3.20 -11.04
CA HIS A 370 0.99 -3.47 -10.51
C HIS A 370 1.01 -4.86 -9.89
N ALA A 371 2.13 -5.56 -10.10
CA ALA A 371 2.31 -6.95 -9.73
C ALA A 371 3.39 -7.13 -8.65
N GLY A 372 3.71 -6.07 -7.90
CA GLY A 372 4.44 -6.15 -6.64
C GLY A 372 3.48 -6.20 -5.45
N VAL A 373 4.04 -6.41 -4.25
CA VAL A 373 3.29 -6.37 -2.98
C VAL A 373 2.81 -4.94 -2.72
N THR A 374 1.61 -4.79 -2.15
CA THR A 374 1.17 -3.53 -1.56
C THR A 374 1.41 -3.59 -0.05
N THR A 375 2.17 -2.66 0.52
CA THR A 375 2.46 -2.64 1.97
C THR A 375 2.02 -1.34 2.61
N VAL A 376 1.29 -1.43 3.73
CA VAL A 376 0.84 -0.29 4.54
C VAL A 376 1.54 -0.37 5.89
N TYR A 377 2.53 0.50 6.08
CA TYR A 377 3.35 0.56 7.28
C TYR A 377 2.85 1.57 8.32
N ASP A 378 2.27 2.68 7.86
CA ASP A 378 1.80 3.77 8.73
C ASP A 378 0.72 4.62 8.03
N GLY A 379 -0.13 5.26 8.84
CA GLY A 379 -1.30 6.02 8.37
C GLY A 379 -2.32 5.14 7.65
N VAL A 380 -3.10 5.75 6.77
CA VAL A 380 -4.20 5.06 6.08
C VAL A 380 -3.92 4.94 4.58
N LEU A 381 -4.00 3.74 4.03
CA LEU A 381 -4.19 3.50 2.60
C LEU A 381 -5.67 3.27 2.34
N LYS A 382 -6.28 4.13 1.52
CA LYS A 382 -7.69 4.06 1.16
C LYS A 382 -7.84 3.60 -0.29
N ILE A 383 -8.73 2.65 -0.56
CA ILE A 383 -8.99 2.20 -1.95
C ILE A 383 -10.27 2.81 -2.50
N GLY A 384 -10.20 3.39 -3.69
CA GLY A 384 -11.36 3.90 -4.44
C GLY A 384 -11.82 2.96 -5.55
N ASN A 385 -11.16 1.80 -5.71
CA ASN A 385 -11.47 0.80 -6.72
C ASN A 385 -11.16 -0.61 -6.18
N SER A 386 -11.93 -1.62 -6.59
CA SER A 386 -11.78 -3.01 -6.16
C SER A 386 -10.46 -3.66 -6.60
N THR A 387 -9.81 -3.15 -7.65
CA THR A 387 -8.47 -3.60 -8.11
C THR A 387 -7.38 -2.57 -7.83
N ALA A 388 -7.62 -1.60 -6.93
CA ALA A 388 -6.63 -0.59 -6.59
C ALA A 388 -5.35 -1.17 -5.96
N LEU A 389 -5.43 -2.36 -5.34
CA LEU A 389 -4.31 -3.03 -4.69
C LEU A 389 -3.37 -3.78 -5.66
N GLY A 390 -3.72 -3.82 -6.96
CA GLY A 390 -2.94 -4.51 -7.99
C GLY A 390 -3.44 -5.93 -8.25
N SER A 391 -2.65 -6.70 -8.99
CA SER A 391 -3.01 -8.03 -9.50
C SER A 391 -2.52 -9.20 -8.62
N GLY A 392 -2.43 -9.01 -7.29
CA GLY A 392 -2.07 -10.10 -6.37
C GLY A 392 -0.67 -10.70 -6.60
N GLY A 393 0.23 -9.90 -7.17
CA GLY A 393 1.65 -10.16 -7.41
C GLY A 393 2.01 -11.25 -8.42
N PHE A 394 2.83 -10.85 -9.38
CA PHE A 394 3.48 -11.70 -10.36
C PHE A 394 4.46 -12.63 -9.65
N THR A 395 4.27 -13.95 -9.73
CA THR A 395 5.32 -14.90 -9.32
C THR A 395 5.56 -15.96 -10.39
N THR A 396 6.63 -15.77 -11.14
CA THR A 396 7.46 -16.90 -11.53
C THR A 396 8.45 -17.11 -10.38
N ALA A 397 8.14 -18.08 -9.51
CA ALA A 397 8.84 -18.44 -8.26
C ALA A 397 8.51 -17.64 -6.98
N GLY A 398 7.51 -18.11 -6.22
CA GLY A 398 7.74 -18.48 -4.81
C GLY A 398 7.20 -17.61 -3.67
N ASN A 399 6.88 -16.32 -3.85
CA ASN A 399 6.37 -15.49 -2.75
C ASN A 399 5.02 -14.86 -3.10
N ASN A 400 3.94 -15.45 -2.56
CA ASN A 400 2.56 -14.98 -2.73
C ASN A 400 2.48 -13.46 -2.72
N GLY A 401 2.12 -12.88 -3.86
CA GLY A 401 1.70 -11.49 -3.93
C GLY A 401 0.44 -11.29 -3.10
N GLY A 402 0.24 -10.05 -2.68
CA GLY A 402 -0.82 -9.70 -1.75
C GLY A 402 -0.63 -8.29 -1.20
N THR A 403 -1.49 -7.97 -0.24
CA THR A 403 -1.42 -6.73 0.53
C THR A 403 -1.02 -7.03 1.96
N VAL A 404 0.00 -6.35 2.48
CA VAL A 404 0.47 -6.49 3.86
C VAL A 404 0.17 -5.21 4.62
N VAL A 405 -0.61 -5.30 5.68
CA VAL A 405 -0.81 -4.22 6.64
C VAL A 405 0.04 -4.52 7.86
N SER A 406 1.10 -3.73 8.08
CA SER A 406 2.11 -4.01 9.12
C SER A 406 2.17 -2.93 10.17
N ALA A 407 2.46 -3.34 11.39
CA ALA A 407 3.01 -2.51 12.45
C ALA A 407 4.55 -2.51 12.37
N GLY A 408 5.18 -1.46 12.89
CA GLY A 408 6.57 -1.51 13.35
C GLY A 408 7.63 -0.91 12.43
N LEU A 409 7.30 -0.44 11.22
CA LEU A 409 8.30 0.15 10.31
C LEU A 409 7.88 1.58 9.94
N THR A 410 8.69 2.60 10.27
CA THR A 410 8.55 3.93 9.65
C THR A 410 9.75 4.15 8.74
N ARG A 411 9.51 4.46 7.47
CA ARG A 411 10.57 5.09 6.69
C ARG A 411 10.53 6.59 6.93
N THR A 412 11.51 7.09 7.67
CA THR A 412 11.80 8.54 7.72
C THR A 412 12.46 8.94 6.41
N VAL A 413 11.94 9.97 5.72
CA VAL A 413 12.62 10.53 4.54
C VAL A 413 13.87 11.24 5.02
N THR A 414 15.05 10.68 4.70
CA THR A 414 16.31 11.41 4.87
C THR A 414 16.81 11.87 3.49
N SER A 415 17.63 12.92 3.49
CA SER A 415 18.25 13.45 2.28
C SER A 415 19.31 12.51 1.68
N ASP A 416 19.65 11.41 2.35
CA ASP A 416 20.60 10.42 1.87
C ASP A 416 19.88 9.23 1.21
N ALA A 417 20.43 8.73 0.10
CA ALA A 417 19.85 7.62 -0.65
C ALA A 417 20.03 6.25 0.03
N SER A 418 20.52 6.22 1.28
CA SER A 418 20.99 5.02 1.99
C SER A 418 20.29 4.74 3.32
N SER A 419 19.46 5.65 3.84
CA SER A 419 18.81 5.47 5.13
C SER A 419 17.80 4.33 5.04
N LEU A 420 18.17 3.21 5.63
CA LEU A 420 17.29 2.06 5.85
C LEU A 420 16.03 2.53 6.61
N PRO A 421 14.87 1.89 6.39
CA PRO A 421 13.70 2.12 7.23
C PRO A 421 14.10 2.01 8.70
N SER A 422 13.70 2.98 9.52
CA SER A 422 13.84 2.87 10.96
C SER A 422 12.64 2.10 11.51
N VAL A 423 12.90 1.07 12.30
CA VAL A 423 11.82 0.40 13.03
C VAL A 423 11.21 1.42 14.00
N ASN A 424 9.92 1.70 13.86
CA ASN A 424 9.17 2.51 14.81
C ASN A 424 8.04 1.62 15.32
N ALA A 425 8.19 1.12 16.54
CA ALA A 425 7.21 0.24 17.16
C ALA A 425 5.82 0.88 17.30
N ALA A 426 5.73 2.23 17.26
CA ALA A 426 4.47 2.96 17.32
C ALA A 426 3.80 3.15 15.94
N ALA A 427 4.50 2.89 14.84
CA ALA A 427 3.92 3.01 13.50
C ALA A 427 3.03 1.81 13.18
N ALA A 428 1.85 2.08 12.63
CA ALA A 428 0.91 1.05 12.24
C ALA A 428 0.08 1.50 11.06
N GLY A 429 -0.01 0.66 10.03
CA GLY A 429 -0.82 0.92 8.85
C GLY A 429 -2.28 0.52 9.03
N THR A 430 -3.17 1.22 8.33
CA THR A 430 -4.59 0.86 8.16
C THR A 430 -4.93 0.77 6.68
N LEU A 431 -5.56 -0.32 6.26
CA LEU A 431 -6.21 -0.44 4.96
C LEU A 431 -7.70 -0.11 5.10
N ASP A 432 -8.16 0.98 4.49
CA ASP A 432 -9.57 1.36 4.40
C ASP A 432 -10.17 0.89 3.08
N LEU A 433 -11.07 -0.09 3.17
CA LEU A 433 -11.77 -0.71 2.06
C LEU A 433 -12.79 0.23 1.40
N ASN A 434 -13.24 1.27 2.11
CA ASN A 434 -14.05 2.36 1.57
C ASN A 434 -15.22 1.88 0.68
N GLY A 435 -15.95 0.90 1.19
CA GLY A 435 -17.15 0.37 0.54
C GLY A 435 -16.93 -0.30 -0.80
N GLN A 436 -15.69 -0.67 -1.14
CA GLN A 436 -15.40 -1.40 -2.37
C GLN A 436 -15.91 -2.84 -2.24
N THR A 437 -16.55 -3.31 -3.30
CA THR A 437 -17.03 -4.69 -3.43
C THR A 437 -16.16 -5.43 -4.45
N ASN A 438 -16.14 -6.76 -4.38
CA ASN A 438 -15.35 -7.59 -5.27
C ASN A 438 -13.83 -7.42 -5.13
N ILE A 439 -13.35 -7.18 -3.91
CA ILE A 439 -11.93 -7.25 -3.59
C ILE A 439 -11.54 -8.73 -3.56
N ASN A 440 -10.57 -9.11 -4.40
CA ASN A 440 -10.03 -10.47 -4.44
C ASN A 440 -8.52 -10.39 -4.26
N GLU A 441 -8.04 -10.56 -3.03
CA GLU A 441 -6.66 -10.33 -2.65
C GLU A 441 -6.27 -11.25 -1.50
N VAL A 442 -4.98 -11.56 -1.39
CA VAL A 442 -4.38 -12.13 -0.18
C VAL A 442 -3.98 -10.98 0.73
N ILE A 443 -4.73 -10.75 1.82
CA ILE A 443 -4.47 -9.66 2.76
C ILE A 443 -3.82 -10.22 4.02
N THR A 444 -2.62 -9.77 4.36
CA THR A 444 -1.93 -10.13 5.61
C THR A 444 -2.04 -8.98 6.61
N LEU A 445 -2.60 -9.25 7.78
CA LEU A 445 -2.73 -8.30 8.88
C LEU A 445 -1.68 -8.60 9.94
N ASN A 446 -0.81 -7.63 10.19
CA ASN A 446 0.33 -7.69 11.09
C ASN A 446 0.33 -6.48 12.02
N GLY A 447 -0.81 -6.21 12.68
CA GLY A 447 -0.90 -5.13 13.66
C GLY A 447 -2.32 -4.67 13.96
N LYS A 448 -2.45 -3.73 14.91
CA LYS A 448 -3.73 -3.19 15.38
C LYS A 448 -4.30 -2.04 14.53
N GLY A 449 -3.51 -1.52 13.59
CA GLY A 449 -3.90 -0.36 12.78
C GLY A 449 -3.38 0.96 13.28
N PHE A 450 -3.42 1.96 12.40
CA PHE A 450 -3.04 3.33 12.72
C PHE A 450 -3.88 3.86 13.89
N ALA A 451 -3.22 4.35 14.93
CA ALA A 451 -3.85 4.86 16.15
C ALA A 451 -4.83 3.86 16.81
N ASP A 452 -4.57 2.55 16.70
CA ASP A 452 -5.44 1.46 17.19
C ASP A 452 -6.87 1.44 16.60
N GLN A 453 -7.11 2.16 15.49
CA GLN A 453 -8.44 2.27 14.86
C GLN A 453 -8.74 1.16 13.85
N GLY A 454 -7.92 0.09 13.79
CA GLY A 454 -8.13 -1.06 12.91
C GLY A 454 -7.09 -1.15 11.80
N ALA A 455 -6.47 -2.32 11.64
CA ALA A 455 -5.58 -2.59 10.51
C ALA A 455 -6.37 -2.79 9.21
N LEU A 456 -7.59 -3.30 9.31
CA LEU A 456 -8.52 -3.41 8.20
C LEU A 456 -9.83 -2.75 8.58
N VAL A 457 -10.24 -1.73 7.83
CA VAL A 457 -11.45 -0.98 8.13
C VAL A 457 -12.32 -0.77 6.90
N ASN A 458 -13.60 -0.51 7.14
CA ASN A 458 -14.46 0.17 6.19
C ASN A 458 -15.07 1.39 6.87
N ASN A 459 -14.66 2.57 6.41
CA ASN A 459 -15.21 3.84 6.90
C ASN A 459 -16.17 4.48 5.88
N SER A 460 -16.81 3.66 5.03
CA SER A 460 -17.91 4.05 4.13
C SER A 460 -19.26 3.65 4.73
N SER A 461 -20.34 4.35 4.35
CA SER A 461 -21.71 3.89 4.64
C SER A 461 -22.13 2.69 3.77
N THR A 462 -21.40 2.42 2.69
CA THR A 462 -21.62 1.23 1.85
C THR A 462 -20.80 0.05 2.39
N PRO A 463 -21.39 -1.15 2.51
CA PRO A 463 -20.63 -2.35 2.89
C PRO A 463 -19.47 -2.63 1.95
N ALA A 464 -18.32 -3.00 2.50
CA ALA A 464 -17.18 -3.49 1.74
C ALA A 464 -17.22 -5.03 1.68
N VAL A 465 -16.78 -5.62 0.56
CA VAL A 465 -16.81 -7.08 0.36
C VAL A 465 -15.45 -7.60 -0.09
N ILE A 466 -14.84 -8.43 0.75
CA ILE A 466 -13.71 -9.29 0.41
C ILE A 466 -14.27 -10.64 -0.04
N ASN A 467 -14.13 -10.92 -1.34
CA ASN A 467 -14.65 -12.12 -1.97
C ASN A 467 -13.71 -13.32 -1.79
N ASN A 468 -14.21 -14.50 -2.11
CA ASN A 468 -13.46 -15.77 -2.16
C ASN A 468 -13.13 -16.18 -3.60
N GLY A 469 -12.94 -15.22 -4.50
CA GLY A 469 -12.45 -15.47 -5.86
C GLY A 469 -10.95 -15.77 -5.88
N ILE A 470 -10.44 -16.07 -7.07
CA ILE A 470 -9.00 -16.29 -7.30
C ILE A 470 -8.28 -14.94 -7.24
N ALA A 471 -7.37 -14.79 -6.27
CA ALA A 471 -6.54 -13.60 -6.12
C ALA A 471 -5.38 -13.60 -7.12
N SER A 472 -4.76 -14.76 -7.34
CA SER A 472 -3.66 -14.90 -8.31
C SER A 472 -3.52 -16.35 -8.82
N ILE A 473 -2.80 -16.52 -9.92
CA ILE A 473 -2.38 -17.84 -10.42
C ILE A 473 -0.87 -17.84 -10.46
N THR A 474 -0.26 -18.79 -9.74
CA THR A 474 1.20 -18.98 -9.71
C THR A 474 1.58 -20.08 -10.68
N MET A 475 2.49 -19.79 -11.61
CA MET A 475 3.09 -20.80 -12.47
C MET A 475 4.17 -21.54 -11.67
N THR A 476 3.94 -22.81 -11.36
CA THR A 476 4.91 -23.67 -10.66
C THR A 476 5.94 -24.26 -11.61
N SER A 477 5.59 -24.40 -12.90
CA SER A 477 6.55 -24.63 -13.98
C SER A 477 6.03 -24.07 -15.30
N SER A 478 6.91 -23.49 -16.11
CA SER A 478 6.60 -23.13 -17.50
C SER A 478 7.87 -23.16 -18.36
N SER A 479 8.07 -24.23 -19.11
CA SER A 479 9.31 -24.46 -19.89
C SER A 479 9.05 -25.05 -21.27
N GLY A 480 9.86 -24.64 -22.26
CA GLY A 480 9.84 -25.19 -23.62
C GLY A 480 8.63 -24.74 -24.44
N ASN A 481 8.04 -23.58 -24.13
CA ASN A 481 6.91 -23.07 -24.88
C ASN A 481 7.38 -22.35 -26.15
N SER A 482 6.75 -22.67 -27.28
CA SER A 482 6.90 -21.97 -28.54
C SER A 482 5.96 -20.78 -28.63
N GLY A 483 6.19 -19.89 -29.60
CA GLY A 483 5.37 -18.71 -29.90
C GLY A 483 3.90 -18.95 -30.29
N ALA A 484 3.33 -20.12 -29.98
CA ALA A 484 1.93 -20.46 -30.19
C ALA A 484 1.03 -19.84 -29.11
N ALA A 485 -0.27 -19.67 -29.42
CA ALA A 485 -1.23 -19.11 -28.48
C ALA A 485 -1.37 -19.99 -27.22
N VAL A 486 -1.42 -19.34 -26.05
CA VAL A 486 -1.63 -19.99 -24.76
C VAL A 486 -3.11 -19.90 -24.40
N THR A 487 -3.71 -21.01 -23.97
CA THR A 487 -5.07 -21.01 -23.41
C THR A 487 -5.03 -21.46 -21.95
N VAL A 488 -5.90 -20.87 -21.12
CA VAL A 488 -6.02 -21.18 -19.70
C VAL A 488 -7.46 -21.58 -19.42
N SER A 489 -7.66 -22.74 -18.78
CA SER A 489 -8.97 -23.17 -18.28
C SER A 489 -8.92 -23.41 -16.78
N ILE A 490 -10.02 -23.07 -16.11
CA ILE A 490 -10.16 -23.13 -14.66
C ILE A 490 -11.42 -23.93 -14.36
N ALA A 491 -11.30 -24.97 -13.55
CA ALA A 491 -12.42 -25.86 -13.22
C ALA A 491 -12.32 -26.40 -11.79
N GLY A 492 -13.48 -26.75 -11.20
CA GLY A 492 -13.56 -27.26 -9.83
C GLY A 492 -13.57 -26.16 -8.77
N GLY A 493 -13.25 -26.51 -7.52
CA GLY A 493 -13.14 -25.56 -6.40
C GLY A 493 -14.47 -25.06 -5.82
N GLY A 494 -15.62 -25.49 -6.34
CA GLY A 494 -16.97 -25.12 -5.88
C GLY A 494 -17.49 -23.76 -6.39
N GLY A 495 -16.61 -22.90 -6.91
CA GLY A 495 -16.96 -21.58 -7.44
C GLY A 495 -17.21 -21.54 -8.94
N SER A 496 -17.48 -20.34 -9.46
CA SER A 496 -17.72 -20.10 -10.89
C SER A 496 -17.25 -18.73 -11.37
N GLY A 497 -17.18 -18.57 -12.69
CA GLY A 497 -16.90 -17.29 -13.35
C GLY A 497 -15.43 -16.91 -13.47
N ALA A 498 -14.48 -17.65 -12.87
CA ALA A 498 -13.08 -17.30 -13.01
C ALA A 498 -12.59 -17.44 -14.46
N ALA A 499 -11.79 -16.46 -14.89
CA ALA A 499 -11.12 -16.44 -16.18
C ALA A 499 -9.70 -15.91 -16.00
N ALA A 500 -8.81 -16.40 -16.85
CA ALA A 500 -7.42 -15.97 -16.88
C ALA A 500 -6.88 -16.00 -18.31
N VAL A 501 -5.82 -15.24 -18.55
CA VAL A 501 -5.13 -15.14 -19.84
C VAL A 501 -3.68 -15.56 -19.64
N GLY A 502 -3.20 -16.45 -20.50
CA GLY A 502 -1.78 -16.80 -20.58
C GLY A 502 -1.06 -15.95 -21.60
N THR A 503 0.14 -15.45 -21.28
CA THR A 503 1.00 -14.74 -22.23
C THR A 503 2.42 -15.29 -22.18
N LEU A 504 3.16 -15.13 -23.27
CA LEU A 504 4.53 -15.62 -23.38
C LEU A 504 5.54 -14.52 -23.04
N GLY A 505 6.55 -14.89 -22.26
CA GLY A 505 7.71 -14.06 -21.90
C GLY A 505 9.03 -14.74 -22.26
N LEU A 506 10.08 -13.93 -22.44
CA LEU A 506 11.43 -14.41 -22.73
C LEU A 506 12.07 -15.09 -21.52
N THR A 507 12.87 -16.12 -21.78
CA THR A 507 13.73 -16.78 -20.79
C THR A 507 15.19 -16.66 -21.19
N ALA A 508 16.11 -17.01 -20.29
CA ALA A 508 17.54 -17.09 -20.67
C ALA A 508 17.76 -18.05 -21.84
N GLN A 509 16.93 -19.10 -21.92
CA GLN A 509 16.94 -20.05 -23.03
C GLN A 509 16.31 -19.50 -24.30
N SER A 510 15.74 -18.29 -24.34
CA SER A 510 15.33 -17.62 -25.58
C SER A 510 16.51 -17.10 -26.40
N PHE A 511 17.74 -17.18 -25.86
CA PHE A 511 18.96 -16.68 -26.48
C PHE A 511 20.01 -17.79 -26.58
N THR A 512 20.79 -17.74 -27.65
CA THR A 512 21.97 -18.60 -27.84
C THR A 512 23.16 -17.72 -28.20
N VAL A 513 24.21 -17.75 -27.38
CA VAL A 513 25.46 -17.06 -27.70
C VAL A 513 26.25 -17.94 -28.66
N THR A 514 26.39 -17.52 -29.92
CA THR A 514 27.12 -18.27 -30.96
C THR A 514 28.55 -17.79 -31.12
N ASN A 515 28.82 -16.53 -30.77
CA ASN A 515 30.17 -15.98 -30.62
C ASN A 515 30.17 -15.01 -29.43
N GLY A 516 31.04 -15.23 -28.44
CA GLY A 516 31.13 -14.38 -27.25
C GLY A 516 31.81 -13.03 -27.50
N GLY A 517 32.43 -12.84 -28.68
CA GLY A 517 33.20 -11.64 -29.00
C GLY A 517 34.38 -11.42 -28.04
N SER A 518 34.94 -10.22 -28.02
CA SER A 518 36.00 -9.83 -27.09
C SER A 518 36.08 -8.32 -26.90
N GLY A 519 36.63 -7.88 -25.78
CA GLY A 519 36.81 -6.46 -25.44
C GLY A 519 35.68 -5.87 -24.60
N TYR A 520 34.61 -6.64 -24.36
CA TYR A 520 33.50 -6.22 -23.51
C TYR A 520 33.98 -5.98 -22.09
N THR A 521 33.86 -4.74 -21.64
CA THR A 521 34.03 -4.41 -20.23
C THR A 521 32.68 -4.48 -19.54
N THR A 522 32.66 -4.83 -18.25
CA THR A 522 31.54 -4.41 -17.42
C THR A 522 31.55 -2.88 -17.47
N GLY A 523 30.54 -2.25 -18.08
CA GLY A 523 30.49 -0.78 -18.14
C GLY A 523 30.52 -0.16 -16.74
N THR A 524 30.45 1.17 -16.63
CA THR A 524 30.36 1.88 -15.34
C THR A 524 29.25 1.34 -14.40
N ASN A 525 28.30 0.60 -14.96
CA ASN A 525 27.16 -0.06 -14.30
C ASN A 525 27.37 -1.54 -13.92
N GLY A 526 28.54 -2.14 -14.15
CA GLY A 526 28.82 -3.55 -13.80
C GLY A 526 28.30 -4.60 -14.78
N TYR A 527 27.54 -4.22 -15.83
CA TYR A 527 26.95 -5.10 -16.85
C TYR A 527 26.79 -4.35 -18.19
N SER A 528 26.63 -5.08 -19.31
CA SER A 528 26.19 -4.50 -20.59
C SER A 528 24.71 -4.81 -20.85
N VAL A 529 23.94 -3.79 -21.22
CA VAL A 529 22.50 -3.87 -21.50
C VAL A 529 22.29 -4.68 -22.78
N LEU A 530 21.35 -5.63 -22.75
CA LEU A 530 20.87 -6.27 -23.96
C LEU A 530 19.60 -5.56 -24.44
N GLY A 531 19.72 -4.77 -25.52
CA GLY A 531 18.58 -4.20 -26.21
C GLY A 531 17.76 -5.30 -26.86
N ILE A 532 16.47 -5.38 -26.54
CA ILE A 532 15.53 -6.35 -27.10
C ILE A 532 14.46 -5.57 -27.86
N SER A 533 14.22 -5.94 -29.11
CA SER A 533 13.18 -5.30 -29.94
C SER A 533 12.49 -6.31 -30.87
N GLY A 534 11.24 -6.05 -31.27
CA GLY A 534 10.46 -6.98 -32.09
C GLY A 534 9.86 -8.14 -31.27
N GLY A 535 9.54 -9.26 -31.92
CA GLY A 535 8.95 -10.45 -31.26
C GLY A 535 7.48 -10.36 -30.87
N GLY A 536 6.82 -9.23 -31.16
CA GLY A 536 5.41 -8.95 -30.83
C GLY A 536 5.16 -8.63 -29.35
N GLY A 537 6.14 -8.90 -28.47
CA GLY A 537 6.05 -8.63 -27.04
C GLY A 537 6.63 -7.28 -26.62
N THR A 538 6.44 -6.93 -25.36
CA THR A 538 6.98 -5.70 -24.75
C THR A 538 7.47 -5.96 -23.33
N GLY A 539 8.29 -5.04 -22.81
CA GLY A 539 8.72 -5.06 -21.41
C GLY A 539 9.78 -6.11 -21.03
N ALA A 540 10.29 -6.89 -22.00
CA ALA A 540 11.40 -7.79 -21.73
C ALA A 540 12.68 -6.99 -21.49
N TYR A 541 13.43 -7.42 -20.48
CA TYR A 541 14.63 -6.77 -20.03
C TYR A 541 15.67 -7.80 -19.60
N ALA A 542 16.88 -7.69 -20.14
CA ALA A 542 17.95 -8.65 -19.93
C ALA A 542 19.32 -7.96 -19.91
N LYS A 543 20.30 -8.65 -19.35
CA LYS A 543 21.71 -8.27 -19.43
C LYS A 543 22.54 -9.44 -19.95
N VAL A 544 23.68 -9.13 -20.54
CA VAL A 544 24.66 -10.16 -20.89
C VAL A 544 25.49 -10.56 -19.67
N VAL A 545 25.82 -11.85 -19.58
CA VAL A 545 26.76 -12.40 -18.60
C VAL A 545 28.16 -12.34 -19.22
N LEU A 546 29.11 -11.73 -18.51
CA LEU A 546 30.48 -11.53 -18.99
C LEU A 546 31.48 -12.39 -18.19
N THR A 547 32.35 -13.12 -18.88
CA THR A 547 33.48 -13.85 -18.29
C THR A 547 34.76 -13.50 -19.03
N GLY A 548 35.74 -12.91 -18.34
CA GLY A 548 37.04 -12.56 -18.95
C GLY A 548 36.95 -11.59 -20.13
N GLY A 549 35.91 -10.75 -20.19
CA GLY A 549 35.67 -9.81 -21.28
C GLY A 549 34.97 -10.39 -22.52
N THR A 550 34.36 -11.57 -22.38
CA THR A 550 33.57 -12.27 -23.41
C THR A 550 32.14 -12.49 -22.92
N VAL A 551 31.16 -12.44 -23.82
CA VAL A 551 29.75 -12.77 -23.51
C VAL A 551 29.60 -14.28 -23.40
N THR A 552 29.14 -14.78 -22.25
CA THR A 552 28.96 -16.21 -21.98
C THR A 552 27.49 -16.62 -21.79
N GLY A 553 26.58 -15.67 -21.70
CA GLY A 553 25.15 -15.95 -21.54
C GLY A 553 24.28 -14.71 -21.45
N VAL A 554 22.98 -14.91 -21.24
CA VAL A 554 21.98 -13.86 -21.04
C VAL A 554 21.22 -14.13 -19.74
N GLU A 555 21.13 -13.13 -18.87
CA GLU A 555 20.31 -13.16 -17.66
C GLU A 555 19.05 -12.33 -17.87
N ILE A 556 17.88 -12.97 -17.73
CA ILE A 556 16.58 -12.29 -17.82
C ILE A 556 16.24 -11.67 -16.47
N LEU A 557 16.02 -10.36 -16.48
CA LEU A 557 15.62 -9.58 -15.31
C LEU A 557 14.11 -9.27 -15.36
N ASN A 558 13.56 -9.10 -16.56
CA ASN A 558 12.13 -9.12 -16.82
C ASN A 558 11.85 -9.93 -18.08
N MET A 559 10.97 -10.93 -18.01
CA MET A 559 10.62 -11.74 -19.17
C MET A 559 9.78 -10.97 -20.20
N GLY A 560 9.13 -9.88 -19.78
CA GLY A 560 8.13 -9.21 -20.59
C GLY A 560 6.94 -10.12 -20.89
N SER A 561 6.06 -9.66 -21.77
CA SER A 561 4.82 -10.37 -22.10
C SER A 561 4.47 -10.20 -23.59
N GLY A 562 3.57 -11.04 -24.08
CA GLY A 562 3.02 -10.93 -25.44
C GLY A 562 3.97 -11.38 -26.55
N PHE A 563 5.09 -12.04 -26.23
CA PHE A 563 5.98 -12.60 -27.24
C PHE A 563 5.28 -13.67 -28.06
N SER A 564 5.68 -13.81 -29.32
CA SER A 564 5.03 -14.70 -30.29
C SER A 564 6.07 -15.43 -31.16
N ASN A 565 5.60 -16.05 -32.25
CA ASN A 565 6.46 -16.68 -33.25
C ASN A 565 7.15 -15.67 -34.18
N THR A 566 6.94 -14.37 -33.99
CA THR A 566 7.69 -13.33 -34.69
C THR A 566 9.12 -13.27 -34.16
N ALA A 567 10.10 -13.09 -35.04
CA ALA A 567 11.49 -12.94 -34.62
C ALA A 567 11.66 -11.65 -33.81
N PHE A 568 12.54 -11.69 -32.80
CA PHE A 568 13.01 -10.53 -32.08
C PHE A 568 14.50 -10.33 -32.36
N ASN A 569 14.97 -9.09 -32.19
CA ASN A 569 16.34 -8.69 -32.40
C ASN A 569 16.99 -8.35 -31.08
N VAL A 570 18.29 -8.60 -31.02
CA VAL A 570 19.14 -8.26 -29.88
C VAL A 570 20.26 -7.33 -30.32
N SER A 571 20.54 -6.32 -29.53
CA SER A 571 21.73 -5.47 -29.69
C SER A 571 22.42 -5.34 -28.34
N ILE A 572 23.74 -5.35 -28.35
CA ILE A 572 24.56 -5.04 -27.17
C ILE A 572 24.97 -3.58 -27.33
N ALA A 573 24.82 -2.78 -26.27
CA ALA A 573 25.27 -1.40 -26.29
C ALA A 573 26.77 -1.32 -25.97
N ASP A 574 27.55 -0.72 -26.87
CA ASP A 574 29.01 -0.66 -26.77
C ASP A 574 29.47 0.51 -25.87
N ALA A 575 30.56 0.31 -25.13
CA ALA A 575 31.22 1.40 -24.41
C ALA A 575 32.04 2.26 -25.39
N PRO A 576 31.99 3.61 -25.31
CA PRO A 576 32.80 4.46 -26.18
C PRO A 576 34.31 4.22 -25.98
N GLY A 577 35.04 3.92 -27.06
CA GLY A 577 36.52 3.91 -27.06
C GLY A 577 37.20 2.54 -26.96
N VAL A 578 36.45 1.43 -27.03
CA VAL A 578 37.02 0.07 -27.04
C VAL A 578 37.01 -0.50 -28.47
N THR A 579 38.12 -1.11 -28.90
CA THR A 579 38.18 -1.85 -30.17
C THR A 579 37.74 -3.29 -29.92
N GLU A 580 36.47 -3.59 -30.14
CA GLU A 580 35.86 -4.89 -29.81
C GLU A 580 35.74 -5.81 -31.03
N VAL A 581 35.78 -7.13 -30.78
CA VAL A 581 35.26 -8.13 -31.72
C VAL A 581 33.81 -8.38 -31.34
N PRO A 582 32.82 -8.13 -32.23
CA PRO A 582 31.42 -8.18 -31.87
C PRO A 582 30.98 -9.60 -31.47
N ALA A 583 30.23 -9.69 -30.38
CA ALA A 583 29.50 -10.89 -29.99
C ALA A 583 28.28 -11.11 -30.89
N THR A 584 27.97 -12.38 -31.16
CA THR A 584 26.79 -12.78 -31.92
C THR A 584 25.87 -13.58 -30.99
N ILE A 585 24.66 -13.06 -30.78
CA ILE A 585 23.59 -13.72 -30.04
C ILE A 585 22.46 -14.00 -31.03
N THR A 586 22.06 -15.27 -31.15
CA THR A 586 20.86 -15.65 -31.90
C THR A 586 19.68 -15.83 -30.96
N THR A 587 18.48 -15.59 -31.48
CA THR A 587 17.23 -15.70 -30.73
C THR A 587 16.51 -16.99 -31.09
N ASN A 588 15.82 -17.59 -30.13
CA ASN A 588 14.93 -18.72 -30.39
C ASN A 588 13.52 -18.44 -29.88
N THR A 589 12.54 -18.89 -30.67
CA THR A 589 11.12 -18.67 -30.41
C THR A 589 10.43 -19.91 -29.81
N ASN A 590 11.22 -20.84 -29.27
CA ASN A 590 10.78 -22.15 -28.76
C ASN A 590 11.03 -22.34 -27.25
N ASN A 591 11.60 -21.35 -26.58
CA ASN A 591 11.88 -21.41 -25.14
C ASN A 591 11.37 -20.17 -24.43
N TYR A 592 10.06 -19.98 -24.48
CA TYR A 592 9.34 -18.97 -23.70
C TYR A 592 8.83 -19.56 -22.38
N ALA A 593 8.69 -18.68 -21.39
CA ALA A 593 7.93 -18.95 -20.18
C ALA A 593 6.50 -18.45 -20.39
N ILE A 594 5.55 -19.09 -19.70
CA ILE A 594 4.17 -18.61 -19.64
C ILE A 594 3.99 -17.83 -18.34
N GLU A 595 3.34 -16.69 -18.45
CA GLU A 595 2.71 -15.94 -17.36
C GLU A 595 1.20 -16.12 -17.46
N VAL A 596 0.53 -16.29 -16.32
CA VAL A 596 -0.94 -16.33 -16.25
C VAL A 596 -1.47 -15.19 -15.42
N ALA A 597 -2.45 -14.50 -15.99
CA ALA A 597 -3.06 -13.30 -15.47
C ALA A 597 -4.56 -13.53 -15.21
N VAL A 598 -5.03 -13.31 -13.99
CA VAL A 598 -6.46 -13.41 -13.66
C VAL A 598 -7.19 -12.17 -14.14
N ASN A 599 -8.00 -12.27 -15.20
CA ASN A 599 -8.81 -11.14 -15.70
C ASN A 599 -10.24 -11.16 -15.13
N ASN A 600 -10.70 -12.29 -14.61
CA ASN A 600 -11.90 -12.37 -13.77
C ASN A 600 -11.62 -13.31 -12.59
N PRO A 601 -11.64 -12.82 -11.34
CA PRO A 601 -11.44 -13.66 -10.16
C PRO A 601 -12.52 -14.74 -9.96
N GLY A 602 -13.71 -14.52 -10.52
CA GLY A 602 -14.89 -15.33 -10.20
C GLY A 602 -15.30 -15.18 -8.74
N SER A 603 -16.15 -16.09 -8.25
CA SER A 603 -16.61 -16.10 -6.85
C SER A 603 -17.10 -17.48 -6.42
N GLY A 604 -17.26 -17.68 -5.11
CA GLY A 604 -17.83 -18.89 -4.54
C GLY A 604 -16.85 -20.05 -4.37
N TYR A 605 -15.54 -19.83 -4.57
CA TYR A 605 -14.56 -20.90 -4.42
C TYR A 605 -14.35 -21.22 -2.94
N THR A 606 -14.57 -22.48 -2.57
CA THR A 606 -14.35 -23.00 -1.20
C THR A 606 -13.07 -23.81 -1.10
N THR A 607 -12.56 -24.30 -2.22
CA THR A 607 -11.23 -24.89 -2.38
C THR A 607 -10.58 -24.35 -3.66
N ALA A 608 -9.25 -24.39 -3.74
CA ALA A 608 -8.55 -23.90 -4.92
C ALA A 608 -8.97 -24.72 -6.17
N PRO A 609 -9.40 -24.07 -7.27
CA PRO A 609 -9.73 -24.78 -8.50
C PRO A 609 -8.47 -25.31 -9.20
N THR A 610 -8.65 -26.32 -10.04
CA THR A 610 -7.59 -26.80 -10.93
C THR A 610 -7.39 -25.82 -12.08
N VAL A 611 -6.14 -25.41 -12.32
CA VAL A 611 -5.76 -24.55 -13.44
C VAL A 611 -5.03 -25.38 -14.48
N THR A 612 -5.56 -25.43 -15.70
CA THR A 612 -4.92 -26.08 -16.84
C THR A 612 -4.41 -25.02 -17.79
N VAL A 613 -3.10 -25.03 -18.06
CA VAL A 613 -2.43 -24.09 -18.96
C VAL A 613 -1.95 -24.86 -20.19
N ASN A 614 -2.62 -24.65 -21.32
CA ASN A 614 -2.25 -25.30 -22.57
C ASN A 614 -1.32 -24.39 -23.38
N GLY A 615 -0.03 -24.72 -23.33
CA GLY A 615 1.02 -24.27 -24.24
C GLY A 615 1.74 -25.48 -24.84
N THR A 616 2.68 -25.27 -25.76
CA THR A 616 3.42 -26.40 -26.39
C THR A 616 4.42 -27.06 -25.46
N GLY A 617 4.79 -26.40 -24.36
CA GLY A 617 5.73 -26.90 -23.36
C GLY A 617 5.08 -27.61 -22.18
N THR A 618 5.87 -27.84 -21.13
CA THR A 618 5.36 -28.38 -19.86
C THR A 618 4.98 -27.22 -18.94
N ASN A 619 3.71 -27.18 -18.53
CA ASN A 619 3.16 -26.07 -17.75
C ASN A 619 2.33 -26.59 -16.57
N THR A 620 2.63 -26.10 -15.38
CA THR A 620 1.84 -26.37 -14.17
C THR A 620 1.56 -25.06 -13.43
N ALA A 621 0.37 -24.95 -12.85
CA ALA A 621 -0.10 -23.74 -12.21
C ALA A 621 -0.97 -24.06 -11.00
N VAL A 622 -0.97 -23.15 -10.03
CA VAL A 622 -1.81 -23.22 -8.82
C VAL A 622 -2.61 -21.93 -8.70
N ALA A 623 -3.92 -22.05 -8.47
CA ALA A 623 -4.77 -20.92 -8.14
C ALA A 623 -4.66 -20.62 -6.64
N ASN A 624 -4.41 -19.35 -6.32
CA ASN A 624 -4.43 -18.84 -4.96
C ASN A 624 -5.75 -18.13 -4.73
N LEU A 625 -6.50 -18.55 -3.70
CA LEU A 625 -7.74 -17.90 -3.32
C LEU A 625 -7.47 -16.65 -2.49
N SER A 626 -8.41 -15.71 -2.59
CA SER A 626 -8.49 -14.57 -1.70
C SER A 626 -8.59 -15.03 -0.25
N SER A 627 -7.86 -14.37 0.65
CA SER A 627 -7.74 -14.76 2.06
C SER A 627 -7.37 -13.57 2.93
N ILE A 628 -7.67 -13.68 4.23
CA ILE A 628 -7.11 -12.80 5.26
C ILE A 628 -6.21 -13.64 6.16
N ASN A 629 -4.95 -13.25 6.30
CA ASN A 629 -3.96 -13.94 7.12
C ASN A 629 -3.59 -13.06 8.31
N LEU A 630 -3.90 -13.52 9.52
CA LEU A 630 -3.50 -12.89 10.77
C LEU A 630 -2.06 -13.32 11.11
N ALA A 631 -1.10 -12.43 10.84
CA ALA A 631 0.29 -12.63 11.22
C ALA A 631 0.52 -12.34 12.71
N THR A 632 -0.16 -11.31 13.24
CA THR A 632 -0.18 -10.95 14.66
C THR A 632 -1.60 -10.55 15.08
N ALA A 633 -1.79 -10.30 16.38
CA ALA A 633 -3.05 -9.77 16.90
C ALA A 633 -3.45 -8.50 16.12
N SER A 634 -4.66 -8.52 15.57
CA SER A 634 -5.12 -7.54 14.59
C SER A 634 -6.53 -7.05 14.90
N ARG A 635 -6.77 -5.76 14.67
CA ARG A 635 -8.09 -5.14 14.82
C ARG A 635 -8.74 -4.94 13.46
N VAL A 636 -10.02 -5.29 13.35
CA VAL A 636 -10.82 -5.18 12.12
C VAL A 636 -12.16 -4.50 12.44
N GLY A 637 -12.62 -3.59 11.59
CA GLY A 637 -13.91 -2.92 11.82
C GLY A 637 -14.12 -1.62 11.06
N GLY A 638 -14.47 -0.55 11.77
CA GLY A 638 -14.79 0.76 11.20
C GLY A 638 -16.25 1.16 11.44
N SER A 639 -16.66 2.27 10.83
CA SER A 639 -18.05 2.75 10.92
C SER A 639 -19.02 2.02 9.99
N GLY A 640 -18.51 1.42 8.92
CA GLY A 640 -19.27 0.66 7.94
C GLY A 640 -19.05 -0.84 8.02
N ASP A 641 -19.92 -1.59 7.36
CA ASP A 641 -19.88 -3.05 7.38
C ASP A 641 -18.74 -3.61 6.52
N ILE A 642 -18.15 -4.71 6.97
CA ILE A 642 -17.20 -5.53 6.21
C ILE A 642 -17.77 -6.93 6.07
N ILE A 643 -17.90 -7.41 4.84
CA ILE A 643 -18.31 -8.79 4.54
C ILE A 643 -17.08 -9.55 4.03
N VAL A 644 -16.72 -10.62 4.72
CA VAL A 644 -15.60 -11.49 4.36
C VAL A 644 -16.14 -12.85 3.95
N ASN A 645 -16.16 -13.09 2.64
CA ASN A 645 -16.47 -14.41 2.07
C ASN A 645 -15.23 -15.31 2.01
N ALA A 646 -14.04 -14.70 2.02
CA ALA A 646 -12.76 -15.39 2.08
C ALA A 646 -12.52 -16.09 3.43
N VAL A 647 -11.57 -17.02 3.44
CA VAL A 647 -11.08 -17.64 4.70
C VAL A 647 -10.17 -16.66 5.43
N VAL A 648 -10.43 -16.48 6.73
CA VAL A 648 -9.50 -15.88 7.69
C VAL A 648 -8.70 -17.01 8.34
N SER A 649 -7.38 -16.90 8.31
CA SER A 649 -6.45 -17.87 8.90
C SER A 649 -5.39 -17.17 9.75
N SER A 650 -4.63 -17.93 10.55
CA SER A 650 -3.50 -17.42 11.32
C SER A 650 -2.29 -18.32 11.18
N SER A 651 -1.09 -17.74 11.14
CA SER A 651 0.17 -18.50 11.14
C SER A 651 0.74 -18.74 12.55
N THR A 652 0.20 -18.05 13.56
CA THR A 652 0.63 -18.16 14.96
C THR A 652 -0.57 -18.24 15.89
N ALA A 653 -0.43 -18.93 17.03
CA ALA A 653 -1.49 -19.07 18.03
C ALA A 653 -1.77 -17.77 18.82
N THR A 654 -0.96 -16.72 18.62
CA THR A 654 -1.07 -15.42 19.30
C THR A 654 -1.68 -14.34 18.42
N ALA A 655 -2.14 -14.68 17.22
CA ALA A 655 -2.66 -13.72 16.25
C ALA A 655 -4.16 -13.47 16.42
N ASP A 656 -4.56 -12.94 17.58
CA ASP A 656 -5.97 -12.70 17.92
C ASP A 656 -6.70 -11.84 16.88
N LEU A 657 -7.96 -12.18 16.58
CA LEU A 657 -8.86 -11.34 15.81
C LEU A 657 -9.65 -10.43 16.76
N THR A 658 -9.58 -9.12 16.59
CA THR A 658 -10.33 -8.17 17.42
C THR A 658 -11.30 -7.35 16.56
N LYS A 659 -12.61 -7.53 16.78
CA LYS A 659 -13.64 -6.69 16.18
C LYS A 659 -13.79 -5.38 16.97
N ILE A 660 -13.73 -4.26 16.25
CA ILE A 660 -13.91 -2.89 16.77
C ILE A 660 -14.88 -2.08 15.90
N GLY A 661 -15.24 -0.87 16.35
CA GLY A 661 -16.08 0.07 15.59
C GLY A 661 -17.55 -0.35 15.49
N ALA A 662 -18.40 0.59 15.08
CA ALA A 662 -19.86 0.40 15.08
C ALA A 662 -20.38 -0.53 13.97
N GLY A 663 -19.66 -0.68 12.85
CA GLY A 663 -20.09 -1.51 11.72
C GLY A 663 -20.14 -3.01 12.03
N THR A 664 -20.77 -3.78 11.16
CA THR A 664 -20.84 -5.25 11.23
C THR A 664 -19.66 -5.89 10.51
N LEU A 665 -18.98 -6.83 11.16
CA LEU A 665 -18.05 -7.75 10.49
C LEU A 665 -18.76 -9.07 10.25
N VAL A 666 -19.03 -9.41 8.99
CA VAL A 666 -19.64 -10.68 8.59
C VAL A 666 -18.56 -11.65 8.14
N LEU A 667 -18.52 -12.83 8.74
CA LEU A 667 -17.57 -13.89 8.43
C LEU A 667 -18.28 -15.10 7.83
N ASN A 668 -18.35 -15.13 6.49
CA ASN A 668 -19.01 -16.22 5.74
C ASN A 668 -18.06 -17.38 5.39
N GLY A 669 -16.75 -17.13 5.40
CA GLY A 669 -15.75 -18.17 5.23
C GLY A 669 -15.76 -19.19 6.37
N VAL A 670 -15.26 -20.40 6.10
CA VAL A 670 -14.91 -21.36 7.15
C VAL A 670 -13.54 -20.98 7.68
N ASN A 671 -13.52 -20.20 8.75
CA ASN A 671 -12.28 -19.62 9.27
C ASN A 671 -11.46 -20.63 10.08
N THR A 672 -10.13 -20.56 9.95
CA THR A 672 -9.20 -21.59 10.46
C THR A 672 -8.16 -21.06 11.44
N TYR A 673 -8.23 -19.78 11.81
CA TYR A 673 -7.38 -19.25 12.86
C TYR A 673 -7.68 -19.93 14.20
N THR A 674 -6.67 -20.11 15.04
CA THR A 674 -6.76 -20.82 16.33
C THR A 674 -6.60 -19.91 17.54
N SER A 675 -6.21 -18.65 17.31
CA SER A 675 -6.12 -17.57 18.29
C SER A 675 -7.50 -17.05 18.70
N LYS A 676 -7.55 -16.21 19.74
CA LYS A 676 -8.81 -15.71 20.28
C LYS A 676 -9.54 -14.75 19.34
N THR A 677 -10.85 -14.69 19.49
CA THR A 677 -11.71 -13.66 18.91
C THR A 677 -12.21 -12.72 20.00
N HIS A 678 -11.95 -11.43 19.88
CA HIS A 678 -12.48 -10.41 20.78
C HIS A 678 -13.51 -9.54 20.07
N VAL A 679 -14.63 -9.21 20.72
CA VAL A 679 -15.66 -8.30 20.20
C VAL A 679 -15.86 -7.14 21.18
N TYR A 680 -15.29 -5.97 20.89
CA TYR A 680 -15.34 -4.77 21.75
C TYR A 680 -16.34 -3.69 21.26
N GLY A 681 -17.15 -3.98 20.25
CA GLY A 681 -18.14 -3.03 19.73
C GLY A 681 -18.68 -3.41 18.35
N GLY A 682 -19.91 -2.96 18.09
CA GLY A 682 -20.66 -3.32 16.89
C GLY A 682 -20.94 -4.83 16.84
N THR A 683 -21.22 -5.34 15.65
CA THR A 683 -21.63 -6.75 15.49
C THR A 683 -20.55 -7.58 14.80
N LEU A 684 -20.25 -8.76 15.35
CA LEU A 684 -19.59 -9.86 14.64
C LEU A 684 -20.68 -10.85 14.23
N GLN A 685 -20.96 -10.94 12.92
CA GLN A 685 -21.89 -11.94 12.39
C GLN A 685 -21.11 -13.18 11.92
N VAL A 686 -21.39 -14.32 12.55
CA VAL A 686 -20.80 -15.62 12.24
C VAL A 686 -21.69 -16.29 11.20
N GLY A 687 -21.21 -16.34 9.97
CA GLY A 687 -21.91 -16.97 8.87
C GLY A 687 -23.16 -16.24 8.38
N THR A 688 -23.73 -16.80 7.33
CA THR A 688 -25.01 -16.40 6.74
C THR A 688 -25.72 -17.66 6.22
N ALA A 689 -27.03 -17.75 6.41
CA ALA A 689 -27.87 -18.86 5.97
C ALA A 689 -27.37 -20.25 6.42
N GLY A 690 -26.89 -20.36 7.66
CA GLY A 690 -26.42 -21.62 8.25
C GLY A 690 -24.99 -22.01 7.86
N SER A 691 -24.28 -21.18 7.08
CA SER A 691 -22.94 -21.47 6.56
C SER A 691 -21.90 -20.47 7.04
N GLY A 692 -20.67 -20.95 7.26
CA GLY A 692 -19.55 -20.16 7.77
C GLY A 692 -19.26 -20.44 9.25
N SER A 693 -18.03 -20.17 9.66
CA SER A 693 -17.59 -20.38 11.04
C SER A 693 -16.56 -19.36 11.46
N ILE A 694 -16.49 -19.01 12.73
CA ILE A 694 -15.27 -18.40 13.28
C ILE A 694 -14.22 -19.46 13.58
N GLY A 695 -13.01 -19.01 13.93
CA GLY A 695 -11.90 -19.87 14.29
C GLY A 695 -12.16 -20.73 15.54
N SER A 696 -11.19 -21.59 15.86
CA SER A 696 -11.32 -22.54 16.98
C SER A 696 -10.88 -21.96 18.32
N GLY A 697 -10.32 -20.75 18.36
CA GLY A 697 -9.90 -20.10 19.59
C GLY A 697 -11.06 -19.46 20.34
N ASP A 698 -10.85 -19.24 21.65
CA ASP A 698 -11.88 -18.69 22.54
C ASP A 698 -12.41 -17.33 22.06
N VAL A 699 -13.66 -17.07 22.39
CA VAL A 699 -14.39 -15.85 22.04
C VAL A 699 -14.64 -15.05 23.31
N ASP A 700 -14.10 -13.85 23.35
CA ASP A 700 -14.31 -12.86 24.40
C ASP A 700 -15.30 -11.81 23.87
N LEU A 701 -16.56 -11.89 24.30
CA LEU A 701 -17.64 -10.97 23.91
C LEU A 701 -17.82 -9.89 24.99
N MET A 702 -17.30 -8.70 24.72
CA MET A 702 -17.19 -7.61 25.70
C MET A 702 -18.35 -6.62 25.62
N THR A 703 -18.40 -5.64 26.53
CA THR A 703 -19.42 -4.58 26.54
C THR A 703 -19.62 -3.94 25.17
N ASP A 704 -20.89 -3.71 24.79
CA ASP A 704 -21.34 -3.17 23.50
C ASP A 704 -21.03 -4.04 22.26
N GLY A 705 -20.39 -5.20 22.44
CA GLY A 705 -20.18 -6.20 21.39
C GLY A 705 -21.42 -7.08 21.20
N ILE A 706 -21.76 -7.34 19.94
CA ILE A 706 -22.81 -8.29 19.56
C ILE A 706 -22.19 -9.45 18.80
N LEU A 707 -22.49 -10.69 19.21
CA LEU A 707 -22.22 -11.89 18.45
C LEU A 707 -23.51 -12.37 17.80
N ALA A 708 -23.58 -12.35 16.46
CA ALA A 708 -24.78 -12.69 15.70
C ALA A 708 -24.53 -13.75 14.64
N GLY A 709 -25.56 -14.08 13.86
CA GLY A 709 -25.46 -14.95 12.69
C GLY A 709 -26.05 -16.33 12.91
N SER A 710 -25.93 -17.16 11.87
CA SER A 710 -26.47 -18.52 11.80
C SER A 710 -25.39 -19.60 11.63
N GLY A 711 -24.11 -19.22 11.74
CA GLY A 711 -22.97 -20.09 11.53
C GLY A 711 -22.51 -20.85 12.78
N THR A 712 -21.23 -21.23 12.78
CA THR A 712 -20.61 -22.05 13.82
C THR A 712 -19.51 -21.30 14.59
N VAL A 713 -19.55 -21.38 15.91
CA VAL A 713 -18.55 -20.85 16.85
C VAL A 713 -17.67 -21.99 17.36
N GLY A 714 -16.38 -21.93 17.00
CA GLY A 714 -15.42 -23.01 17.24
C GLY A 714 -14.87 -23.08 18.66
N GLY A 715 -14.58 -21.94 19.30
CA GLY A 715 -13.96 -21.87 20.63
C GLY A 715 -14.91 -21.48 21.76
N TYR A 716 -14.40 -21.46 23.00
CA TYR A 716 -15.22 -21.20 24.18
C TYR A 716 -15.68 -19.76 24.20
N THR A 717 -16.99 -19.54 24.34
CA THR A 717 -17.53 -18.18 24.33
C THR A 717 -17.78 -17.69 25.75
N LEU A 718 -17.05 -16.65 26.13
CA LEU A 718 -17.26 -15.88 27.35
C LEU A 718 -17.97 -14.58 27.00
N VAL A 719 -19.20 -14.42 27.51
CA VAL A 719 -19.96 -13.18 27.40
C VAL A 719 -19.74 -12.37 28.66
N ASN A 720 -19.03 -11.26 28.49
CA ASN A 720 -18.68 -10.32 29.55
C ASN A 720 -19.23 -8.92 29.24
N GLY A 721 -20.52 -8.73 29.47
CA GLY A 721 -21.24 -7.48 29.20
C GLY A 721 -21.65 -7.25 27.73
N GLY A 722 -21.32 -8.16 26.82
CA GLY A 722 -21.84 -8.15 25.44
C GLY A 722 -23.12 -8.97 25.27
N MET A 723 -23.59 -9.13 24.03
CA MET A 723 -24.89 -9.75 23.73
C MET A 723 -24.83 -10.74 22.57
N ILE A 724 -25.42 -11.92 22.74
CA ILE A 724 -25.65 -12.88 21.66
C ILE A 724 -27.00 -12.59 21.00
N ARG A 725 -27.02 -12.53 19.66
CA ARG A 725 -28.23 -12.32 18.85
C ARG A 725 -28.24 -13.28 17.67
N PRO A 726 -28.74 -14.53 17.83
CA PRO A 726 -28.78 -15.48 16.72
C PRO A 726 -29.52 -14.91 15.51
N GLY A 727 -29.20 -15.43 14.34
CA GLY A 727 -29.81 -15.01 13.08
C GLY A 727 -29.01 -13.95 12.31
N ASP A 728 -29.30 -13.89 11.02
CA ASP A 728 -28.55 -13.09 10.05
C ASP A 728 -28.92 -11.59 10.13
N ALA A 729 -28.34 -10.78 9.24
CA ALA A 729 -28.55 -9.33 9.20
C ALA A 729 -28.25 -8.67 10.56
N ALA A 730 -27.08 -8.97 11.12
CA ALA A 730 -26.60 -8.50 12.42
C ALA A 730 -27.53 -8.86 13.60
N GLY A 731 -28.24 -10.00 13.51
CA GLY A 731 -29.16 -10.49 14.55
C GLY A 731 -30.55 -9.88 14.47
N ALA A 732 -30.93 -9.31 13.31
CA ALA A 732 -32.29 -8.83 13.04
C ALA A 732 -33.15 -9.87 12.31
N GLY A 733 -32.53 -10.78 11.55
CA GLY A 733 -33.18 -11.96 11.02
C GLY A 733 -33.22 -13.07 12.07
N THR A 734 -34.03 -14.10 11.85
CA THR A 734 -34.10 -15.27 12.74
C THR A 734 -33.15 -16.38 12.27
N GLY A 735 -32.54 -17.12 13.19
CA GLY A 735 -31.75 -18.31 12.83
C GLY A 735 -31.13 -19.05 14.01
N PHE A 736 -30.36 -20.10 13.72
CA PHE A 736 -29.66 -20.88 14.76
C PHE A 736 -28.17 -20.58 14.77
N LEU A 737 -27.63 -20.17 15.92
CA LEU A 737 -26.17 -20.01 16.12
C LEU A 737 -25.62 -21.23 16.86
N THR A 738 -24.59 -21.87 16.32
CA THR A 738 -24.07 -23.14 16.85
C THR A 738 -22.74 -22.95 17.59
N PHE A 739 -22.65 -23.45 18.82
CA PHE A 739 -21.44 -23.51 19.65
C PHE A 739 -20.95 -24.96 19.74
N THR A 740 -19.73 -25.20 19.26
CA THR A 740 -19.18 -26.56 19.12
C THR A 740 -18.68 -27.16 20.45
N ALA A 741 -18.27 -28.44 20.40
CA ALA A 741 -17.88 -29.22 21.58
C ALA A 741 -16.58 -28.70 22.23
N ALA A 742 -15.72 -28.05 21.45
CA ALA A 742 -14.56 -27.33 21.99
C ALA A 742 -14.94 -25.98 22.63
N GLY A 743 -16.13 -25.47 22.30
CA GLY A 743 -16.58 -24.16 22.68
C GLY A 743 -17.34 -24.12 23.99
N GLY A 744 -18.59 -24.55 24.06
CA GLY A 744 -19.43 -24.17 25.19
C GLY A 744 -19.63 -22.65 25.28
N LEU A 745 -20.47 -22.23 26.22
CA LEU A 745 -20.88 -20.83 26.36
C LEU A 745 -20.94 -20.47 27.85
N ARG A 746 -20.49 -19.29 28.22
CA ARG A 746 -20.67 -18.73 29.57
C ARG A 746 -21.16 -17.30 29.51
N LEU A 747 -22.27 -17.06 30.18
CA LEU A 747 -22.75 -15.72 30.53
C LEU A 747 -22.15 -15.37 31.88
N GLN A 748 -21.17 -14.45 31.91
CA GLN A 748 -20.49 -14.04 33.11
C GLN A 748 -21.18 -12.84 33.76
N ASP A 749 -21.36 -12.90 35.08
CA ASP A 749 -21.70 -11.74 35.89
C ASP A 749 -20.41 -11.00 36.22
N ASP A 750 -20.22 -9.83 35.61
CA ASP A 750 -19.06 -8.99 35.91
C ASP A 750 -19.30 -8.33 37.27
N ALA A 751 -18.32 -8.36 38.18
CA ALA A 751 -18.42 -7.75 39.52
C ALA A 751 -18.59 -6.20 39.51
N ASN A 752 -18.74 -5.61 38.33
CA ASN A 752 -19.02 -4.22 38.06
C ASN A 752 -20.46 -4.14 37.50
N PRO A 753 -21.36 -3.27 38.02
CA PRO A 753 -22.76 -3.26 37.61
C PRO A 753 -22.89 -3.06 36.09
N LEU A 754 -23.27 -4.13 35.40
CA LEU A 754 -23.63 -4.09 33.99
C LEU A 754 -24.83 -3.16 33.80
N THR A 755 -24.90 -2.47 32.65
CA THR A 755 -26.05 -1.63 32.29
C THR A 755 -27.32 -2.47 32.04
N SER A 756 -27.13 -3.76 31.73
CA SER A 756 -28.17 -4.78 31.59
C SER A 756 -27.56 -6.16 31.84
N ASN A 757 -28.22 -7.01 32.61
CA ASN A 757 -27.78 -8.39 32.84
C ASN A 757 -28.27 -9.35 31.72
N ILE A 758 -28.53 -8.83 30.52
CA ILE A 758 -28.99 -9.61 29.37
C ILE A 758 -27.77 -9.91 28.50
N GLY A 759 -27.36 -11.17 28.45
CA GLY A 759 -26.25 -11.59 27.57
C GLY A 759 -26.70 -12.33 26.30
N GLY A 760 -28.01 -12.49 26.09
CA GLY A 760 -28.55 -12.91 24.79
C GLY A 760 -29.98 -12.43 24.56
N LEU A 761 -30.30 -12.14 23.30
CA LEU A 761 -31.62 -11.72 22.83
C LEU A 761 -32.07 -12.67 21.71
N LEU A 762 -33.25 -13.25 21.87
CA LEU A 762 -33.84 -14.27 20.99
C LEU A 762 -35.15 -13.73 20.40
N THR A 763 -35.23 -13.66 19.08
CA THR A 763 -36.37 -13.14 18.32
C THR A 763 -37.32 -14.26 17.90
N LEU A 764 -38.62 -14.09 18.14
CA LEU A 764 -39.66 -14.99 17.65
C LEU A 764 -40.41 -14.35 16.48
N ASN A 765 -40.41 -14.99 15.31
CA ASN A 765 -41.18 -14.57 14.13
C ASN A 765 -42.14 -15.67 13.64
N GLY A 766 -42.16 -16.81 14.33
CA GLY A 766 -43.00 -17.95 14.01
C GLY A 766 -42.57 -19.19 14.79
N ALA A 767 -43.55 -20.02 15.15
CA ALA A 767 -43.35 -21.25 15.90
C ALA A 767 -42.64 -22.34 15.08
N THR A 768 -42.01 -23.30 15.76
CA THR A 768 -41.56 -24.57 15.15
C THR A 768 -42.76 -25.35 14.62
N LEU A 769 -43.82 -25.39 15.43
CA LEU A 769 -45.10 -26.04 15.13
C LEU A 769 -46.18 -25.46 16.05
N ASN A 770 -47.43 -25.82 15.77
CA ASN A 770 -48.54 -25.57 16.68
C ASN A 770 -49.03 -26.89 17.30
N ALA A 771 -48.84 -27.05 18.60
CA ALA A 771 -49.10 -28.25 19.38
C ALA A 771 -50.59 -28.52 19.67
N ILE A 772 -51.52 -27.63 19.34
CA ILE A 772 -52.97 -27.95 19.33
C ILE A 772 -53.26 -29.06 18.30
N LEU A 773 -52.37 -29.25 17.32
CA LEU A 773 -52.44 -30.33 16.34
C LEU A 773 -51.93 -31.69 16.90
N LEU A 774 -51.38 -31.71 18.12
CA LEU A 774 -50.87 -32.91 18.80
C LEU A 774 -51.90 -33.36 19.84
N SER A 775 -52.30 -34.64 19.79
CA SER A 775 -53.39 -35.20 20.58
C SER A 775 -53.21 -35.05 22.10
N ASP A 776 -54.14 -34.32 22.74
CA ASP A 776 -54.58 -34.25 24.16
C ASP A 776 -53.61 -34.31 25.36
N ASP A 777 -52.30 -34.54 25.17
CA ASP A 777 -51.31 -34.43 26.26
C ASP A 777 -50.03 -33.74 25.77
N LEU A 778 -50.01 -32.42 25.88
CA LEU A 778 -48.86 -31.57 25.52
C LEU A 778 -47.64 -31.78 26.45
N SER A 779 -47.75 -32.53 27.55
CA SER A 779 -46.72 -32.55 28.59
C SER A 779 -45.54 -33.51 28.33
N ASN A 780 -45.71 -34.56 27.52
CA ASN A 780 -44.72 -35.64 27.38
C ASN A 780 -44.32 -36.03 25.94
N GLY A 781 -44.70 -35.26 24.92
CA GLY A 781 -44.49 -35.65 23.51
C GLY A 781 -44.03 -34.57 22.53
N ILE A 782 -43.93 -33.30 22.95
CA ILE A 782 -43.55 -32.19 22.06
C ILE A 782 -42.11 -32.34 21.57
N GLN A 783 -41.18 -32.73 22.43
CA GLN A 783 -39.76 -32.92 22.08
C GLN A 783 -39.60 -33.86 20.86
N THR A 784 -40.15 -35.08 20.92
CA THR A 784 -40.06 -36.11 19.86
C THR A 784 -40.55 -35.64 18.49
N VAL A 785 -41.50 -34.70 18.45
CA VAL A 785 -42.05 -34.15 17.20
C VAL A 785 -41.27 -32.92 16.73
N THR A 786 -40.67 -32.16 17.65
CA THR A 786 -39.89 -30.95 17.34
C THR A 786 -38.42 -31.20 17.03
N THR A 787 -37.87 -32.38 17.35
CA THR A 787 -36.46 -32.70 17.09
C THR A 787 -36.11 -32.55 15.62
N GLY A 788 -35.16 -31.67 15.30
CA GLY A 788 -34.69 -31.42 13.93
C GLY A 788 -35.59 -30.51 13.08
N LEU A 789 -36.73 -30.05 13.62
CA LEU A 789 -37.54 -29.00 12.99
C LEU A 789 -36.93 -27.63 13.27
N ILE A 790 -36.98 -26.75 12.26
CA ILE A 790 -36.50 -25.37 12.35
C ILE A 790 -37.74 -24.47 12.27
N GLY A 791 -38.01 -23.71 13.32
CA GLY A 791 -39.04 -22.68 13.29
C GLY A 791 -38.49 -21.33 12.84
N ALA A 792 -39.39 -20.38 12.57
CA ALA A 792 -39.02 -19.00 12.24
C ALA A 792 -38.71 -18.19 13.51
N HIS A 793 -37.75 -18.64 14.31
CA HIS A 793 -37.29 -17.98 15.53
C HIS A 793 -35.82 -18.26 15.77
N ASP A 794 -35.24 -17.50 16.69
CA ASP A 794 -33.86 -17.70 17.10
C ASP A 794 -33.67 -18.95 17.93
N GLN A 795 -32.55 -19.63 17.66
CA GLN A 795 -32.13 -20.81 18.40
C GLN A 795 -30.64 -20.71 18.74
N ILE A 796 -30.27 -21.15 19.93
CA ILE A 796 -28.88 -21.34 20.33
C ILE A 796 -28.62 -22.83 20.43
N ARG A 797 -27.62 -23.31 19.68
CA ARG A 797 -27.23 -24.71 19.68
C ARG A 797 -25.91 -24.91 20.41
N ILE A 798 -25.87 -25.75 21.43
CA ILE A 798 -24.70 -25.92 22.30
C ILE A 798 -24.43 -27.41 22.45
N THR A 799 -23.27 -27.81 21.90
CA THR A 799 -22.83 -29.21 21.95
C THR A 799 -21.95 -29.54 23.17
N ASN A 800 -21.57 -28.55 23.98
CA ASN A 800 -20.87 -28.69 25.27
C ASN A 800 -21.70 -28.06 26.40
N THR A 801 -21.07 -27.40 27.39
CA THR A 801 -21.73 -26.86 28.57
C THR A 801 -22.14 -25.40 28.35
N LEU A 802 -23.36 -25.04 28.72
CA LEU A 802 -23.73 -23.66 29.03
C LEU A 802 -23.52 -23.39 30.52
N THR A 803 -22.81 -22.31 30.83
CA THR A 803 -22.75 -21.74 32.17
C THR A 803 -23.47 -20.39 32.21
N VAL A 804 -24.36 -20.20 33.17
CA VAL A 804 -24.98 -18.88 33.42
C VAL A 804 -24.75 -18.48 34.86
N ASP A 805 -23.98 -17.41 35.04
CA ASP A 805 -23.75 -16.83 36.35
C ASP A 805 -25.03 -16.23 36.92
N LEU A 806 -25.09 -16.13 38.25
CA LEU A 806 -26.26 -15.62 38.95
C LEU A 806 -26.60 -14.21 38.46
N GLY A 807 -27.85 -14.00 38.05
CA GLY A 807 -28.34 -12.69 37.61
C GLY A 807 -28.25 -12.43 36.11
N MET A 808 -27.49 -13.23 35.35
CA MET A 808 -27.43 -13.15 33.89
C MET A 808 -28.63 -13.86 33.24
N LYS A 809 -29.17 -13.27 32.15
CA LYS A 809 -30.40 -13.73 31.51
C LYS A 809 -30.32 -13.74 29.98
N PHE A 810 -31.18 -14.55 29.38
CA PHE A 810 -31.62 -14.42 28.00
C PHE A 810 -32.97 -13.70 27.96
N GLN A 811 -33.12 -12.77 27.03
CA GLN A 811 -34.39 -12.12 26.75
C GLN A 811 -34.97 -12.66 25.45
N VAL A 812 -36.29 -12.85 25.44
CA VAL A 812 -37.06 -13.18 24.24
C VAL A 812 -37.84 -11.95 23.80
N GLU A 813 -37.86 -11.68 22.50
CA GLU A 813 -38.66 -10.62 21.89
C GLU A 813 -39.52 -11.16 20.75
N LEU A 814 -40.63 -10.48 20.49
CA LEU A 814 -41.52 -10.78 19.36
C LEU A 814 -41.11 -9.89 18.18
N ALA A 815 -40.95 -10.50 17.01
CA ALA A 815 -40.78 -9.74 15.78
C ALA A 815 -41.99 -8.83 15.54
N SER A 816 -41.76 -7.70 14.87
CA SER A 816 -42.82 -6.72 14.60
C SER A 816 -44.02 -7.37 13.87
N GLY A 817 -45.18 -7.37 14.52
CA GLY A 817 -46.43 -7.92 13.97
C GLY A 817 -46.62 -9.43 14.20
N TYR A 818 -45.69 -10.10 14.88
CA TYR A 818 -45.86 -11.48 15.31
C TYR A 818 -46.61 -11.54 16.66
N GLU A 819 -47.75 -12.22 16.66
CA GLU A 819 -48.55 -12.50 17.86
C GLU A 819 -48.60 -14.02 18.07
N PRO A 820 -47.88 -14.57 19.07
CA PRO A 820 -47.93 -15.98 19.38
C PRO A 820 -49.36 -16.42 19.71
N VAL A 821 -49.79 -17.54 19.14
CA VAL A 821 -51.11 -18.12 19.40
C VAL A 821 -51.01 -19.36 20.28
N ALA A 822 -52.09 -19.70 20.95
CA ALA A 822 -52.15 -20.92 21.75
C ALA A 822 -51.73 -22.15 20.93
N GLY A 823 -50.91 -23.00 21.54
CA GLY A 823 -50.29 -24.15 20.90
C GLY A 823 -48.95 -23.85 20.24
N ASP A 824 -48.56 -22.60 19.97
CA ASP A 824 -47.28 -22.31 19.34
C ASP A 824 -46.11 -22.80 20.22
N VAL A 825 -45.22 -23.59 19.62
CA VAL A 825 -44.04 -24.17 20.26
C VAL A 825 -42.77 -23.55 19.68
N PHE A 826 -41.85 -23.15 20.54
CA PHE A 826 -40.55 -22.61 20.16
C PHE A 826 -39.44 -23.46 20.77
N ASN A 827 -38.48 -23.86 19.93
CA ASN A 827 -37.30 -24.61 20.33
C ASN A 827 -36.11 -23.65 20.37
N LEU A 828 -35.84 -23.10 21.56
CA LEU A 828 -34.86 -22.03 21.74
C LEU A 828 -33.44 -22.58 21.97
N PHE A 829 -33.32 -23.76 22.58
CA PHE A 829 -32.04 -24.40 22.90
C PHE A 829 -32.07 -25.89 22.54
N ASP A 830 -30.95 -26.47 22.12
CA ASP A 830 -30.87 -27.87 21.65
C ASP A 830 -30.38 -28.88 22.71
N TRP A 831 -30.23 -28.48 23.96
CA TRP A 831 -29.58 -29.31 24.98
C TRP A 831 -30.52 -30.29 25.68
N GLY A 832 -29.91 -31.30 26.32
CA GLY A 832 -30.47 -32.02 27.45
C GLY A 832 -29.80 -31.57 28.76
N PHE A 833 -30.49 -31.74 29.90
CA PHE A 833 -30.12 -31.22 31.23
C PHE A 833 -28.66 -31.46 31.69
N SER A 834 -27.94 -32.44 31.12
CA SER A 834 -26.53 -32.73 31.43
C SER A 834 -25.53 -31.64 31.01
N ASN A 835 -25.96 -30.72 30.15
CA ASN A 835 -25.09 -29.71 29.51
C ASN A 835 -25.28 -28.30 30.10
N PHE A 836 -25.94 -28.16 31.25
CA PHE A 836 -26.25 -26.87 31.86
C PHE A 836 -25.65 -26.72 33.26
N THR A 837 -25.09 -25.54 33.55
CA THR A 837 -24.58 -25.14 34.86
C THR A 837 -25.09 -23.73 35.20
N GLY A 838 -25.95 -23.60 36.21
CA GLY A 838 -26.53 -22.31 36.59
C GLY A 838 -27.75 -22.46 37.52
N SER A 839 -28.51 -21.38 37.73
CA SER A 839 -29.81 -21.47 38.42
C SER A 839 -30.78 -22.30 37.58
N THR A 840 -31.43 -23.29 38.21
CA THR A 840 -32.48 -24.12 37.58
C THR A 840 -33.86 -23.49 37.69
N ASN A 841 -33.95 -22.22 38.12
CA ASN A 841 -35.19 -21.45 38.17
C ASN A 841 -35.32 -20.63 36.88
N GLU A 842 -36.39 -20.87 36.13
CA GLU A 842 -36.67 -20.21 34.84
C GLU A 842 -36.71 -18.68 34.96
N ASN A 843 -37.22 -18.15 36.07
CA ASN A 843 -37.34 -16.72 36.32
C ASN A 843 -35.99 -16.02 36.51
N ASP A 844 -34.96 -16.79 36.86
CA ASP A 844 -33.59 -16.28 37.01
C ASP A 844 -32.83 -16.28 35.69
N PHE A 845 -33.34 -16.96 34.65
CA PHE A 845 -32.65 -17.21 33.39
C PHE A 845 -33.33 -16.56 32.18
N LEU A 846 -34.66 -16.65 32.07
CA LEU A 846 -35.39 -16.23 30.86
C LEU A 846 -36.30 -15.03 31.15
N ILE A 847 -36.23 -14.02 30.29
CA ILE A 847 -37.19 -12.91 30.25
C ILE A 847 -38.10 -13.14 29.05
N LEU A 848 -39.36 -13.47 29.31
CA LEU A 848 -40.37 -13.69 28.27
C LEU A 848 -41.26 -12.46 28.10
N PRO A 849 -41.66 -12.11 26.86
CA PRO A 849 -42.57 -11.00 26.62
C PRO A 849 -43.98 -11.34 27.14
N THR A 850 -44.74 -10.32 27.53
CA THR A 850 -46.14 -10.53 27.89
C THR A 850 -46.95 -10.85 26.64
N LEU A 851 -47.79 -11.88 26.72
CA LEU A 851 -48.66 -12.28 25.61
C LEU A 851 -50.02 -11.59 25.69
N THR A 852 -50.54 -11.16 24.53
CA THR A 852 -51.89 -10.59 24.42
C THR A 852 -52.97 -11.64 24.70
N ASN A 853 -52.79 -12.88 24.21
CA ASN A 853 -53.77 -13.96 24.27
C ASN A 853 -53.11 -15.30 24.65
N GLY A 854 -52.74 -15.47 25.92
CA GLY A 854 -52.21 -16.73 26.42
C GLY A 854 -51.24 -16.55 27.59
N LEU A 855 -50.64 -17.65 28.01
CA LEU A 855 -49.55 -17.69 28.98
C LEU A 855 -48.42 -18.54 28.42
N TRP A 856 -47.19 -18.21 28.81
CA TRP A 856 -46.04 -19.06 28.52
C TRP A 856 -46.03 -20.29 29.43
N ASN A 857 -45.67 -21.43 28.84
CA ASN A 857 -45.31 -22.64 29.55
C ASN A 857 -43.85 -22.98 29.27
N THR A 858 -43.09 -23.15 30.34
CA THR A 858 -41.63 -23.34 30.37
C THR A 858 -41.24 -24.68 31.01
N SER A 859 -42.21 -25.57 31.25
CA SER A 859 -41.98 -26.86 31.93
C SER A 859 -40.98 -27.77 31.21
N GLN A 860 -40.81 -27.62 29.89
CA GLN A 860 -39.85 -28.35 29.06
C GLN A 860 -38.58 -27.55 28.74
N PHE A 861 -38.39 -26.38 29.35
CA PHE A 861 -37.28 -25.50 28.99
C PHE A 861 -35.92 -26.07 29.41
N PHE A 862 -35.79 -26.53 30.65
CA PHE A 862 -34.50 -27.09 31.13
C PHE A 862 -34.27 -28.53 30.68
N THR A 863 -35.32 -29.27 30.33
CA THR A 863 -35.20 -30.64 29.82
C THR A 863 -34.90 -30.68 28.33
N ASP A 864 -35.56 -29.80 27.56
CA ASP A 864 -35.64 -29.89 26.09
C ASP A 864 -35.36 -28.57 25.37
N GLY A 865 -35.15 -27.46 26.10
CA GLY A 865 -34.96 -26.13 25.51
C GLY A 865 -36.23 -25.49 24.92
N ILE A 866 -37.40 -26.02 25.27
CA ILE A 866 -38.68 -25.68 24.64
C ILE A 866 -39.52 -24.76 25.52
N VAL A 867 -40.15 -23.75 24.90
CA VAL A 867 -41.24 -22.95 25.47
C VAL A 867 -42.46 -23.00 24.55
N TYR A 868 -43.66 -22.93 25.11
CA TYR A 868 -44.88 -22.95 24.31
C TYR A 868 -46.00 -22.08 24.89
N VAL A 869 -46.95 -21.69 24.05
CA VAL A 869 -48.09 -20.85 24.45
C VAL A 869 -49.27 -21.72 24.83
N MET A 870 -49.85 -21.48 26.00
CA MET A 870 -51.06 -22.15 26.47
C MET A 870 -52.19 -21.15 26.72
N VAL A 871 -53.43 -21.65 26.66
CA VAL A 871 -54.61 -20.91 27.14
C VAL A 871 -54.77 -21.20 28.63
N PRO A 872 -55.17 -20.24 29.48
CA PRO A 872 -55.53 -20.54 30.85
C PRO A 872 -56.67 -21.57 30.88
N GLU A 873 -56.39 -22.80 31.32
CA GLU A 873 -57.47 -23.75 31.62
C GLU A 873 -58.31 -23.19 32.77
N PRO A 874 -59.65 -23.28 32.73
CA PRO A 874 -60.46 -22.99 33.89
C PRO A 874 -60.00 -23.92 35.02
N GLY A 875 -59.46 -23.36 36.10
CA GLY A 875 -58.81 -24.15 37.14
C GLY A 875 -59.69 -25.32 37.57
N ARG A 876 -59.11 -26.51 37.76
CA ARG A 876 -59.87 -27.71 38.17
C ARG A 876 -60.72 -27.46 39.41
N ALA A 877 -60.31 -26.56 40.30
CA ALA A 877 -61.09 -26.09 41.45
C ALA A 877 -62.33 -25.27 41.07
N PHE A 878 -62.26 -24.47 40.00
CA PHE A 878 -63.39 -23.73 39.44
C PHE A 878 -64.38 -24.67 38.74
N LEU A 879 -63.89 -25.63 37.94
CA LEU A 879 -64.74 -26.65 37.31
C LEU A 879 -65.34 -27.63 38.33
N LEU A 880 -64.57 -28.05 39.35
CA LEU A 880 -65.07 -28.86 40.46
C LEU A 880 -66.05 -28.06 41.33
N GLY A 881 -65.77 -26.77 41.54
CA GLY A 881 -66.69 -25.82 42.15
C GLY A 881 -68.02 -25.78 41.40
N LEU A 882 -67.99 -25.50 40.10
CA LEU A 882 -69.18 -25.50 39.22
C LEU A 882 -69.91 -26.85 39.18
N ALA A 883 -69.16 -27.97 39.15
CA ALA A 883 -69.74 -29.31 39.20
C ALA A 883 -70.42 -29.58 40.55
N MET A 884 -69.83 -29.13 41.66
CA MET A 884 -70.42 -29.21 42.99
C MET A 884 -71.65 -28.30 43.09
N THR A 885 -71.62 -27.09 42.52
CA THR A 885 -72.80 -26.22 42.45
C THR A 885 -73.92 -26.83 41.61
N ALA A 886 -73.58 -27.48 40.48
CA ALA A 886 -74.55 -28.20 39.64
C ALA A 886 -75.16 -29.42 40.36
N ILE A 887 -74.38 -30.13 41.19
CA ILE A 887 -74.88 -31.22 42.04
C ILE A 887 -75.80 -30.68 43.15
N VAL A 888 -75.50 -29.51 43.72
CA VAL A 888 -76.37 -28.84 44.70
C VAL A 888 -77.68 -28.40 44.07
N PHE A 889 -77.68 -27.90 42.82
CA PHE A 889 -78.91 -27.56 42.10
C PHE A 889 -79.70 -28.78 41.62
N ARG A 890 -79.06 -29.95 41.42
CA ARG A 890 -79.75 -31.21 41.08
C ARG A 890 -80.59 -31.78 42.24
N ARG A 891 -80.29 -31.45 43.50
CA ARG A 891 -81.10 -31.88 44.68
C ARG A 891 -82.41 -31.11 44.88
N ARG A 892 -82.76 -30.13 44.03
CA ARG A 892 -84.01 -29.33 44.12
C ARG A 892 -85.08 -29.69 43.07
N ARG A 893 -85.16 -30.95 42.64
CA ARG A 893 -86.37 -31.48 41.98
C ARG A 893 -86.89 -32.71 42.74
N SER A 894 -87.73 -32.44 43.74
CA SER A 894 -88.75 -33.37 44.22
C SER A 894 -90.03 -32.58 44.47
N PHE A 895 -91.10 -33.07 43.81
CA PHE A 895 -92.46 -32.57 43.58
C PHE A 895 -92.63 -31.58 42.43
#